data_AF-A0A5C6RFX2-F1
#
_entry.id   AF-A0A5C6RFX2-F1
#
_cell.length_a   1.000
_cell.length_b   1.000
_cell.length_c   1.000
_cell.angle_alpha   90.00
_cell.angle_beta   90.00
_cell.angle_gamma   90.00
#
_symmetry.space_group_name_H-M   'P 1'
#
loop_
_entity.id
_entity.type
_entity.pdbx_description
1 polymer ?
#
loop_
_entity_poly.entity_id
_entity_poly.type
_entity_poly.pdbx_seq_one_letter_code
_entity_poly.pdbx_strand_id
1 'polypeptide(L)'
;MTYSLILKKNWIALALLPIVGFAQVKVGDNPTVIDQSALLEMESSTQGFLPPRMTEAQMNAIVSPAEGLMVFCTDCMPKGLRLYDGTDWASLSPSGPETTVSMDCSINGFTGGDLIEGEALSGQTFSLTVANNSFTDASLNFATSDLTLSGVGGISVTSVSPASATLNGAGSSQLVTYTLGGTPASEGTLSVAVDIAGLLSCQESATVFDASTGGTGIVSSYGEPGCSAPAFSAELIQGVDATGTTLTLYADVTQAGAYSLSLTENGVTFAGSGTFAATGCQPIVLTATGTPTSSGTFTWTANTTPAGSATAEVLSPTTGGTGVVGSYGQPDCDAAAFSGALVEGVDATGTTLTLYANVTQTGTWSLSLTENGVAFSGSGTFAATGCQPIVLTASGTPMSSGTYTWTSNTMPVASATADVEDPSSGGTVIVSSYGEPDCDAPAFSAALTEGVDATGTTLTLYADVAQAGTYSLSLTENGVTFAGSGTFAATGCQPIVLTASGTPLADGSFTWTSSTTPEASATTDVLSESSNGTSVVSAYGGPGCSGGTGSITGTMTQGATVSGVTMELYAEVTQTGTWSLEATENGVTFSGSGTFAATGCQLITLTGSGTPAASGDFTWTTNSMPSGSAMADIDFDPTSFSVGSGSFSGRTCFDISLSNDNTNDCGNLASRLSQQSDFTDPETHTQSYTFTPSGTVSNVRFAYINTNGSVVTTISGGNTGNNISTPVVATVNYSTTLNTDALGLTAANPLTADIYVLYNDGASNNGTDRQLKITVEVKDCACCGAYVAPGVWKTFMCHNLGAANTNADPFTPSWEINGGYWQWGRKGPNPALWLNTNTANFAHGPTGPTESESNNAAITDWGGILLNNHSWQGGVKRPNDPCPAGFRVPSGDELYGLYTYNAQISVSDTWSSSVTNYTTGRMYGPSLFLPAAGQRDRNNGALIRRGEQGSYWSADVRLDDFNAFCLSVRESTVYAYTYQPRSFGFSIRCIAQ
;
A
#
# COMPACT_ATOMS: atom_id res chain seq x y z
N MET A 1 3.89 45.77 78.52
CA MET A 1 3.93 45.38 79.95
C MET A 1 5.36 45.02 80.30
N THR A 2 5.90 45.67 81.32
CA THR A 2 7.22 45.48 81.91
C THR A 2 7.38 44.08 82.48
N TYR A 3 8.49 43.38 82.22
CA TYR A 3 9.18 42.55 83.22
C TYR A 3 10.65 42.35 82.84
N SER A 4 11.52 42.74 83.78
CA SER A 4 12.98 42.59 83.78
C SER A 4 13.33 41.44 84.72
N LEU A 5 14.23 40.52 84.36
CA LEU A 5 14.93 39.68 85.35
C LEU A 5 16.20 38.99 84.80
N ILE A 6 17.34 39.65 85.06
CA ILE A 6 18.53 39.17 85.80
C ILE A 6 18.89 37.67 85.69
N LEU A 7 20.06 37.40 85.09
CA LEU A 7 20.86 36.19 85.21
C LEU A 7 21.27 35.88 86.67
N LYS A 8 21.15 34.62 87.08
CA LYS A 8 22.00 34.03 88.14
C LYS A 8 22.57 32.67 87.72
N LYS A 9 23.87 32.58 87.94
CA LYS A 9 24.85 31.55 87.63
C LYS A 9 24.74 30.40 88.63
N ASN A 10 24.70 29.14 88.18
CA ASN A 10 25.39 28.03 88.84
C ASN A 10 25.53 26.79 87.92
N TRP A 11 26.63 26.06 88.14
CA TRP A 11 27.32 25.16 87.22
C TRP A 11 26.80 23.72 87.35
N ILE A 12 26.85 22.93 86.27
CA ILE A 12 27.22 21.50 86.24
C ILE A 12 27.44 21.08 84.77
N ALA A 13 28.54 20.37 84.54
CA ALA A 13 29.04 19.93 83.24
C ALA A 13 28.31 18.67 82.74
N LEU A 14 27.88 18.68 81.48
CA LEU A 14 27.62 17.49 80.68
C LEU A 14 28.08 17.77 79.24
N ALA A 15 28.94 16.92 78.70
CA ALA A 15 29.56 17.07 77.40
C ALA A 15 28.51 17.10 76.27
N LEU A 16 28.53 18.15 75.45
CA LEU A 16 27.75 18.24 74.21
C LEU A 16 28.70 18.56 73.04
N LEU A 17 28.78 17.65 72.08
CA LEU A 17 29.29 17.90 70.73
C LEU A 17 28.53 19.10 70.11
N PRO A 18 29.18 19.99 69.35
CA PRO A 18 28.45 20.88 68.46
C PRO A 18 27.93 20.05 67.28
N ILE A 19 26.71 19.52 67.41
CA ILE A 19 25.92 19.11 66.25
C ILE A 19 25.51 20.41 65.57
N VAL A 20 26.04 20.66 64.38
CA VAL A 20 25.50 21.68 63.48
C VAL A 20 24.19 21.11 62.95
N GLY A 21 23.10 21.31 63.69
CA GLY A 21 21.77 20.99 63.22
C GLY A 21 21.37 22.00 62.16
N PHE A 22 21.32 21.60 60.90
CA PHE A 22 20.58 22.37 59.90
C PHE A 22 19.09 22.23 60.25
N ALA A 23 18.52 23.23 60.90
CA ALA A 23 17.08 23.34 61.04
C ALA A 23 16.50 23.80 59.70
N GLN A 24 16.17 22.86 58.81
CA GLN A 24 15.33 23.18 57.65
C GLN A 24 13.88 23.21 58.17
N VAL A 25 13.26 24.38 58.13
CA VAL A 25 11.91 24.59 58.67
C VAL A 25 10.93 24.57 57.50
N LYS A 26 10.26 23.43 57.31
CA LYS A 26 8.94 23.47 56.67
C LYS A 26 7.99 24.22 57.58
N VAL A 27 7.29 25.21 57.06
CA VAL A 27 6.33 26.00 57.83
C VAL A 27 4.95 25.42 57.57
N GLY A 28 4.45 24.56 58.46
CA GLY A 28 3.17 23.95 58.20
C GLY A 28 2.70 22.84 59.12
N ASP A 29 1.59 22.22 58.72
CA ASP A 29 0.87 21.19 59.49
C ASP A 29 1.71 19.90 59.70
N ASN A 30 2.68 19.58 58.81
CA ASN A 30 3.64 18.49 58.99
C ASN A 30 5.11 18.94 58.76
N PRO A 31 5.76 19.55 59.78
CA PRO A 31 7.08 20.16 59.62
C PRO A 31 8.25 19.16 59.51
N THR A 32 7.99 17.85 59.63
CA THR A 32 9.03 16.80 59.62
C THR A 32 9.18 16.05 58.30
N VAL A 33 8.28 16.29 57.35
CA VAL A 33 8.32 15.70 56.01
C VAL A 33 8.41 16.86 55.02
N ILE A 34 9.61 17.05 54.48
CA ILE A 34 9.90 18.04 53.44
C ILE A 34 10.16 17.31 52.13
N ASP A 35 9.65 17.84 51.02
CA ASP A 35 9.99 17.32 49.71
C ASP A 35 11.50 17.48 49.45
N GLN A 36 12.17 16.42 48.97
CA GLN A 36 13.63 16.43 48.76
C GLN A 36 14.06 17.45 47.69
N SER A 37 13.13 17.91 46.85
CA SER A 37 13.36 18.96 45.86
C SER A 37 13.14 20.38 46.40
N ALA A 38 12.59 20.54 47.62
CA ALA A 38 12.21 21.84 48.16
C ALA A 38 13.23 22.39 49.16
N LEU A 39 13.80 23.55 48.85
CA LEU A 39 14.65 24.29 49.79
C LEU A 39 13.84 24.99 50.90
N LEU A 40 12.60 25.41 50.59
CA LEU A 40 11.60 25.98 51.50
C LEU A 40 10.22 25.45 51.12
N GLU A 41 9.50 24.87 52.09
CA GLU A 41 8.14 24.36 51.92
C GLU A 41 7.19 24.98 52.96
N MET A 42 6.00 25.42 52.52
CA MET A 42 4.95 25.92 53.39
C MET A 42 3.69 25.07 53.19
N GLU A 43 3.15 24.47 54.25
CA GLU A 43 1.97 23.61 54.18
C GLU A 43 0.93 24.11 55.17
N SER A 44 -0.21 24.59 54.70
CA SER A 44 -1.33 24.84 55.60
C SER A 44 -2.64 24.58 54.90
N SER A 45 -3.53 23.92 55.63
CA SER A 45 -4.92 23.73 55.20
C SER A 45 -5.82 24.95 55.47
N THR A 46 -5.33 25.94 56.22
CA THR A 46 -6.14 27.10 56.69
C THR A 46 -5.46 28.46 56.51
N GLN A 47 -4.17 28.51 56.23
CA GLN A 47 -3.37 29.73 56.08
C GLN A 47 -2.67 29.75 54.71
N GLY A 48 -2.37 30.94 54.18
CA GLY A 48 -1.69 31.11 52.90
C GLY A 48 -0.41 31.93 53.03
N PHE A 49 0.38 31.98 51.97
CA PHE A 49 1.56 32.84 51.90
C PHE A 49 1.17 34.28 51.57
N LEU A 50 1.56 35.23 52.42
CA LEU A 50 1.38 36.66 52.18
C LEU A 50 2.74 37.29 51.83
N PRO A 51 3.05 37.52 50.54
CA PRO A 51 4.30 38.17 50.15
C PRO A 51 4.33 39.63 50.62
N PRO A 52 5.53 40.28 50.66
CA PRO A 52 5.64 41.69 51.00
C PRO A 52 4.68 42.56 50.19
N ARG A 53 3.83 43.31 50.89
CA ARG A 53 2.87 44.24 50.29
C ARG A 53 3.45 45.64 50.28
N MET A 54 3.48 46.27 49.11
CA MET A 54 4.10 47.58 48.94
C MET A 54 3.41 48.36 47.82
N THR A 55 3.57 49.68 47.82
CA THR A 55 3.12 50.52 46.70
C THR A 55 4.03 50.37 45.50
N GLU A 56 3.57 50.77 44.31
CA GLU A 56 4.36 50.79 43.07
C GLU A 56 5.65 51.60 43.26
N ALA A 57 5.55 52.76 43.92
CA ALA A 57 6.70 53.59 44.25
C ALA A 57 7.69 52.88 45.19
N GLN A 58 7.20 52.09 46.15
CA GLN A 58 8.05 51.33 47.06
C GLN A 58 8.68 50.10 46.38
N MET A 59 7.95 49.43 45.49
CA MET A 59 8.44 48.32 44.66
C MET A 59 9.55 48.78 43.72
N ASN A 60 9.35 49.90 43.03
CA ASN A 60 10.33 50.47 42.10
C ASN A 60 11.53 51.09 42.82
N ALA A 61 11.44 51.34 44.13
CA ALA A 61 12.55 51.81 44.96
C ALA A 61 13.48 50.67 45.44
N ILE A 62 13.17 49.40 45.15
CA ILE A 62 14.06 48.27 45.45
C ILE A 62 15.29 48.37 44.53
N VAL A 63 16.47 48.57 45.13
CA VAL A 63 17.73 48.67 44.38
C VAL A 63 18.21 47.26 44.02
N SER A 64 18.47 47.03 42.72
CA SER A 64 18.95 45.75 42.18
C SER A 64 18.09 44.54 42.59
N PRO A 65 16.78 44.53 42.24
CA PRO A 65 15.93 43.38 42.52
C PRO A 65 16.47 42.13 41.82
N ALA A 66 16.42 40.99 42.51
CA ALA A 66 16.82 39.72 41.92
C ALA A 66 15.74 39.22 40.96
N GLU A 67 16.15 38.59 39.85
CA GLU A 67 15.23 37.85 38.99
C GLU A 67 14.48 36.79 39.81
N GLY A 68 13.16 36.73 39.63
CA GLY A 68 12.26 35.89 40.42
C GLY A 68 11.76 36.51 41.73
N LEU A 69 12.16 37.75 42.07
CA LEU A 69 11.66 38.43 43.27
C LEU A 69 10.14 38.68 43.15
N MET A 70 9.38 38.28 44.17
CA MET A 70 7.91 38.42 44.20
C MET A 70 7.44 39.39 45.27
N VAL A 71 6.54 40.30 44.89
CA VAL A 71 5.87 41.25 45.81
C VAL A 71 4.40 41.37 45.45
N PHE A 72 3.56 41.81 46.39
CA PHE A 72 2.17 42.18 46.07
C PHE A 72 2.04 43.69 46.03
N CYS A 73 1.86 44.25 44.83
CA CYS A 73 1.74 45.67 44.64
C CYS A 73 0.32 46.15 44.95
N THR A 74 0.19 47.05 45.93
CA THR A 74 -1.11 47.42 46.51
C THR A 74 -1.87 48.50 45.74
N ASP A 75 -1.19 49.26 44.89
CA ASP A 75 -1.72 50.40 44.11
C ASP A 75 -1.24 50.43 42.64
N CYS A 76 -0.53 49.40 42.16
CA CYS A 76 -0.30 49.22 40.72
C CYS A 76 -1.64 49.02 39.98
N MET A 77 -1.65 49.25 38.67
CA MET A 77 -2.77 48.88 37.79
C MET A 77 -2.33 47.79 36.78
N PRO A 78 -2.89 46.56 36.83
CA PRO A 78 -3.76 46.04 37.88
C PRO A 78 -3.03 45.84 39.23
N LYS A 79 -3.80 45.94 40.33
CA LYS A 79 -3.33 45.65 41.69
C LYS A 79 -3.16 44.13 41.83
N GLY A 80 -2.00 43.67 42.28
CA GLY A 80 -1.77 42.23 42.33
C GLY A 80 -0.32 41.83 42.53
N LEU A 81 -0.08 40.54 42.36
CA LEU A 81 1.24 39.94 42.49
C LEU A 81 2.14 40.38 41.33
N ARG A 82 3.36 40.78 41.66
CA ARG A 82 4.40 41.22 40.73
C ARG A 82 5.61 40.31 40.86
N LEU A 83 6.20 39.94 39.73
CA LEU A 83 7.43 39.16 39.62
C LEU A 83 8.47 40.00 38.87
N TYR A 84 9.67 40.14 39.40
CA TYR A 84 10.76 40.77 38.66
C TYR A 84 11.40 39.75 37.71
N ASP A 85 11.40 40.02 36.41
CA ASP A 85 11.86 39.07 35.37
C ASP A 85 13.36 39.18 35.04
N GLY A 86 14.11 39.94 35.87
CA GLY A 86 15.52 40.26 35.62
C GLY A 86 15.70 41.64 34.99
N THR A 87 14.66 42.17 34.33
CA THR A 87 14.68 43.48 33.66
C THR A 87 13.60 44.44 34.14
N ASP A 88 12.38 43.97 34.40
CA ASP A 88 11.23 44.77 34.82
C ASP A 88 10.26 43.99 35.73
N TRP A 89 9.32 44.71 36.36
CA TRP A 89 8.27 44.11 37.20
C TRP A 89 7.04 43.68 36.38
N ALA A 90 6.88 42.38 36.14
CA ALA A 90 5.74 41.78 35.46
C ALA A 90 4.56 41.49 36.40
N SER A 91 3.32 41.63 35.92
CA SER A 91 2.11 41.22 36.66
C SER A 91 1.85 39.72 36.48
N LEU A 92 1.68 39.00 37.59
CA LEU A 92 1.26 37.60 37.59
C LEU A 92 -0.25 37.41 37.76
N SER A 93 -0.99 38.49 38.04
CA SER A 93 -2.43 38.48 37.86
C SER A 93 -2.73 38.35 36.37
N PRO A 94 -3.69 37.49 35.94
CA PRO A 94 -4.15 37.52 34.56
C PRO A 94 -4.48 38.97 34.24
N SER A 95 -3.99 39.48 33.11
CA SER A 95 -4.62 40.64 32.48
C SER A 95 -6.13 40.41 32.58
N GLY A 96 -6.87 41.35 33.16
CA GLY A 96 -8.29 41.17 33.46
C GLY A 96 -9.06 40.63 32.25
N PRO A 97 -10.23 40.00 32.46
CA PRO A 97 -10.95 39.33 31.39
C PRO A 97 -11.27 40.38 30.32
N GLU A 98 -10.70 40.24 29.13
CA GLU A 98 -11.42 40.80 27.99
C GLU A 98 -12.74 40.03 27.91
N THR A 99 -13.85 40.75 27.84
CA THR A 99 -15.17 40.14 27.67
C THR A 99 -15.18 39.35 26.36
N THR A 100 -15.00 38.03 26.43
CA THR A 100 -15.14 37.16 25.26
C THR A 100 -16.61 36.79 25.10
N VAL A 101 -17.36 37.66 24.42
CA VAL A 101 -18.61 37.24 23.80
C VAL A 101 -18.26 36.52 22.50
N SER A 102 -18.94 35.43 22.20
CA SER A 102 -18.79 34.68 20.95
C SER A 102 -20.12 34.58 20.22
N MET A 103 -20.08 34.45 18.89
CA MET A 103 -21.24 34.11 18.08
C MET A 103 -20.86 33.13 16.97
N ASP A 104 -21.81 32.29 16.56
CA ASP A 104 -21.69 31.38 15.44
C ASP A 104 -22.96 31.44 14.60
N CYS A 105 -22.77 31.70 13.31
CA CYS A 105 -23.84 31.96 12.36
C CYS A 105 -24.31 30.71 11.62
N SER A 106 -23.55 29.61 11.74
CA SER A 106 -23.90 28.31 11.18
C SER A 106 -24.94 27.55 12.03
N ILE A 107 -25.14 27.94 13.29
CA ILE A 107 -25.96 27.17 14.25
C ILE A 107 -27.47 27.38 14.08
N ASN A 108 -27.94 28.54 13.61
CA ASN A 108 -29.39 28.77 13.36
C ASN A 108 -29.69 29.14 11.90
N GLY A 109 -28.86 29.97 11.27
CA GLY A 109 -28.90 30.23 9.82
C GLY A 109 -30.21 30.80 9.28
N PHE A 110 -30.50 30.49 8.01
CA PHE A 110 -31.70 30.93 7.29
C PHE A 110 -32.91 30.03 7.56
N THR A 111 -34.08 30.63 7.73
CA THR A 111 -35.35 29.92 7.91
C THR A 111 -36.48 30.61 7.15
N GLY A 112 -37.56 29.88 6.86
CA GLY A 112 -38.77 30.43 6.22
C GLY A 112 -39.04 29.91 4.81
N GLY A 113 -38.27 28.97 4.28
CA GLY A 113 -38.44 28.39 2.94
C GLY A 113 -37.37 28.86 1.95
N ASP A 114 -37.39 28.30 0.74
CA ASP A 114 -36.41 28.57 -0.31
C ASP A 114 -36.53 30.00 -0.85
N LEU A 115 -35.40 30.57 -1.24
CA LEU A 115 -35.34 31.85 -1.94
C LEU A 115 -35.44 31.57 -3.44
N ILE A 116 -36.44 32.14 -4.12
CA ILE A 116 -36.69 31.91 -5.55
C ILE A 116 -36.59 33.25 -6.28
N GLU A 117 -35.89 33.27 -7.42
CA GLU A 117 -35.81 34.45 -8.27
C GLU A 117 -37.21 34.94 -8.67
N GLY A 118 -37.44 36.25 -8.53
CA GLY A 118 -38.69 36.89 -8.95
C GLY A 118 -39.87 36.76 -7.97
N GLU A 119 -39.77 35.94 -6.91
CA GLU A 119 -40.82 35.76 -5.91
C GLU A 119 -40.61 36.64 -4.67
N ALA A 120 -41.68 37.27 -4.16
CA ALA A 120 -41.58 38.15 -3.00
C ALA A 120 -41.45 37.37 -1.69
N LEU A 121 -40.48 37.75 -0.86
CA LEU A 121 -40.22 37.12 0.44
C LEU A 121 -41.39 37.37 1.41
N SER A 122 -41.85 36.28 2.04
CA SER A 122 -42.95 36.25 2.99
C SER A 122 -42.57 35.44 4.23
N GLY A 123 -41.91 36.10 5.19
CA GLY A 123 -41.58 35.53 6.49
C GLY A 123 -40.18 34.90 6.62
N GLN A 124 -39.30 35.09 5.64
CA GLN A 124 -37.93 34.56 5.70
C GLN A 124 -37.09 35.34 6.71
N THR A 125 -36.25 34.64 7.47
CA THR A 125 -35.43 35.21 8.53
C THR A 125 -34.04 34.60 8.55
N PHE A 126 -33.07 35.33 9.10
CA PHE A 126 -31.73 34.85 9.44
C PHE A 126 -31.52 35.00 10.94
N SER A 127 -31.13 33.94 11.64
CA SER A 127 -30.93 33.98 13.10
C SER A 127 -29.53 33.53 13.52
N LEU A 128 -29.07 34.01 14.68
CA LEU A 128 -27.79 33.62 15.28
C LEU A 128 -27.85 33.67 16.80
N THR A 129 -27.01 32.89 17.48
CA THR A 129 -26.91 32.89 18.95
C THR A 129 -25.64 33.60 19.39
N VAL A 130 -25.77 34.60 20.26
CA VAL A 130 -24.63 35.23 20.96
C VAL A 130 -24.49 34.60 22.35
N ALA A 131 -23.27 34.31 22.79
CA ALA A 131 -22.98 33.68 24.08
C ALA A 131 -21.87 34.42 24.82
N ASN A 132 -22.03 34.60 26.13
CA ASN A 132 -21.02 35.21 26.99
C ASN A 132 -20.14 34.12 27.61
N ASN A 133 -18.85 34.09 27.26
CA ASN A 133 -17.86 33.17 27.84
C ASN A 133 -17.03 33.82 28.95
N SER A 134 -17.35 35.07 29.33
CA SER A 134 -16.71 35.79 30.42
C SER A 134 -17.49 35.68 31.72
N PHE A 135 -16.79 35.76 32.86
CA PHE A 135 -17.39 35.80 34.19
C PHE A 135 -18.02 37.16 34.55
N THR A 136 -18.00 38.13 33.62
CA THR A 136 -18.62 39.46 33.76
C THR A 136 -19.82 39.60 32.83
N ASP A 137 -20.85 40.34 33.24
CA ASP A 137 -22.04 40.58 32.43
C ASP A 137 -21.70 41.39 31.17
N ALA A 138 -22.32 41.03 30.03
CA ALA A 138 -22.17 41.72 28.76
C ALA A 138 -23.51 42.28 28.28
N SER A 139 -23.56 43.53 27.81
CA SER A 139 -24.77 44.15 27.23
C SER A 139 -24.54 44.48 25.76
N LEU A 140 -25.43 43.99 24.89
CA LEU A 140 -25.36 44.15 23.43
C LEU A 140 -26.63 44.82 22.91
N ASN A 141 -26.48 45.65 21.88
CA ASN A 141 -27.59 46.20 21.10
C ASN A 141 -27.52 45.63 19.69
N PHE A 142 -28.67 45.39 19.08
CA PHE A 142 -28.79 44.84 17.74
C PHE A 142 -29.58 45.80 16.85
N ALA A 143 -29.07 46.06 15.65
CA ALA A 143 -29.67 46.91 14.64
C ALA A 143 -29.74 46.18 13.30
N THR A 144 -30.68 46.55 12.43
CA THR A 144 -30.76 45.95 11.08
C THR A 144 -29.50 46.18 10.25
N SER A 145 -28.72 47.23 10.55
CA SER A 145 -27.42 47.52 9.95
C SER A 145 -26.33 46.51 10.29
N ASP A 146 -26.52 45.71 11.35
CA ASP A 146 -25.54 44.72 11.78
C ASP A 146 -25.48 43.53 10.81
N LEU A 147 -26.51 43.33 9.98
CA LEU A 147 -26.56 42.30 8.94
C LEU A 147 -26.47 42.95 7.55
N THR A 148 -25.40 42.65 6.82
CA THR A 148 -25.21 43.09 5.44
C THR A 148 -25.46 41.94 4.46
N LEU A 149 -26.21 42.22 3.39
CA LEU A 149 -26.57 41.26 2.34
C LEU A 149 -25.78 41.57 1.05
N SER A 150 -25.28 40.54 0.37
CA SER A 150 -24.56 40.67 -0.89
C SER A 150 -24.73 39.43 -1.79
N GLY A 151 -24.33 39.51 -3.05
CA GLY A 151 -24.42 38.39 -4.01
C GLY A 151 -25.73 38.35 -4.81
N VAL A 152 -26.89 38.58 -4.17
CA VAL A 152 -28.19 38.66 -4.85
C VAL A 152 -28.90 39.97 -4.52
N GLY A 153 -29.36 40.69 -5.55
CA GLY A 153 -30.07 41.96 -5.41
C GLY A 153 -31.54 41.80 -5.02
N GLY A 154 -32.18 42.90 -4.60
CA GLY A 154 -33.64 42.96 -4.35
C GLY A 154 -34.10 42.46 -2.98
N ILE A 155 -33.18 42.00 -2.13
CA ILE A 155 -33.45 41.55 -0.75
C ILE A 155 -32.91 42.58 0.25
N SER A 156 -33.62 42.79 1.36
CA SER A 156 -33.29 43.75 2.42
C SER A 156 -33.60 43.19 3.81
N VAL A 157 -32.91 43.69 4.83
CA VAL A 157 -33.18 43.37 6.25
C VAL A 157 -34.25 44.33 6.78
N THR A 158 -35.40 43.81 7.19
CA THR A 158 -36.57 44.61 7.54
C THR A 158 -36.69 44.89 9.03
N SER A 159 -36.28 43.96 9.90
CA SER A 159 -36.29 44.14 11.36
C SER A 159 -35.33 43.19 12.08
N VAL A 160 -35.01 43.48 13.34
CA VAL A 160 -34.25 42.60 14.24
C VAL A 160 -34.96 42.45 15.59
N SER A 161 -34.94 41.25 16.18
CA SER A 161 -35.55 40.96 17.49
C SER A 161 -34.74 39.92 18.29
N PRO A 162 -34.45 40.16 19.59
CA PRO A 162 -34.69 41.41 20.32
C PRO A 162 -33.72 42.52 19.85
N ALA A 163 -34.02 43.79 20.16
CA ALA A 163 -33.14 44.92 19.80
C ALA A 163 -31.96 45.13 20.77
N SER A 164 -31.94 44.43 21.90
CA SER A 164 -30.86 44.45 22.88
C SER A 164 -30.94 43.23 23.81
N ALA A 165 -29.81 42.83 24.39
CA ALA A 165 -29.76 41.77 25.39
C ALA A 165 -28.64 41.99 26.42
N THR A 166 -28.87 41.52 27.65
CA THR A 166 -27.85 41.46 28.72
C THR A 166 -27.58 40.00 29.08
N LEU A 167 -26.34 39.55 28.88
CA LEU A 167 -25.87 38.19 29.13
C LEU A 167 -25.14 38.14 30.47
N ASN A 168 -25.79 37.60 31.51
CA ASN A 168 -25.28 37.63 32.88
C ASN A 168 -24.30 36.48 33.16
N GLY A 169 -23.03 36.80 33.34
CA GLY A 169 -21.96 35.83 33.58
C GLY A 169 -21.74 34.76 32.49
N ALA A 170 -20.80 33.86 32.76
CA ALA A 170 -20.34 32.85 31.81
C ALA A 170 -21.43 31.80 31.55
N GLY A 171 -21.68 31.49 30.28
CA GLY A 171 -22.66 30.51 29.81
C GLY A 171 -24.04 31.09 29.46
N SER A 172 -24.28 32.39 29.69
CA SER A 172 -25.51 33.06 29.24
C SER A 172 -25.52 33.23 27.71
N SER A 173 -26.65 32.98 27.06
CA SER A 173 -26.82 33.13 25.61
C SER A 173 -28.15 33.81 25.21
N GLN A 174 -28.18 34.37 24.01
CA GLN A 174 -29.37 35.01 23.42
C GLN A 174 -29.46 34.68 21.92
N LEU A 175 -30.65 34.24 21.48
CA LEU A 175 -30.99 34.13 20.05
C LEU A 175 -31.42 35.51 19.51
N VAL A 176 -30.84 35.91 18.39
CA VAL A 176 -31.14 37.16 17.67
C VAL A 176 -31.64 36.79 16.28
N THR A 177 -32.80 37.32 15.88
CA THR A 177 -33.44 37.02 14.60
C THR A 177 -33.60 38.30 13.76
N TYR A 178 -33.05 38.27 12.56
CA TYR A 178 -33.22 39.28 11.52
C TYR A 178 -34.28 38.83 10.51
N THR A 179 -35.26 39.68 10.24
CA THR A 179 -36.29 39.42 9.23
C THR A 179 -35.85 39.97 7.89
N LEU A 180 -36.03 39.18 6.83
CA LEU A 180 -35.70 39.55 5.45
C LEU A 180 -36.97 39.89 4.68
N GLY A 181 -36.86 40.77 3.70
CA GLY A 181 -37.95 41.16 2.81
C GLY A 181 -37.44 41.62 1.44
N GLY A 182 -38.34 41.76 0.48
CA GLY A 182 -38.01 42.12 -0.90
C GLY A 182 -38.28 40.96 -1.88
N THR A 183 -37.71 41.04 -3.08
CA THR A 183 -37.87 40.05 -4.16
C THR A 183 -36.49 39.79 -4.76
N PRO A 184 -35.95 38.55 -4.73
CA PRO A 184 -34.64 38.26 -5.29
C PRO A 184 -34.60 38.58 -6.79
N ALA A 185 -33.58 39.33 -7.22
CA ALA A 185 -33.49 39.87 -8.58
C ALA A 185 -32.79 38.94 -9.58
N SER A 186 -32.12 37.88 -9.11
CA SER A 186 -31.43 36.87 -9.91
C SER A 186 -31.22 35.60 -9.11
N GLU A 187 -31.06 34.45 -9.77
CA GLU A 187 -30.48 33.25 -9.16
C GLU A 187 -29.04 33.48 -8.67
N GLY A 188 -28.58 32.63 -7.76
CA GLY A 188 -27.20 32.65 -7.27
C GLY A 188 -27.09 32.58 -5.74
N THR A 189 -25.91 32.90 -5.21
CA THR A 189 -25.64 32.79 -3.76
C THR A 189 -25.84 34.13 -3.05
N LEU A 190 -26.83 34.19 -2.16
CA LEU A 190 -27.00 35.28 -1.21
C LEU A 190 -26.02 35.09 -0.05
N SER A 191 -25.06 36.00 0.07
CA SER A 191 -24.08 36.01 1.16
C SER A 191 -24.47 37.02 2.22
N VAL A 192 -24.34 36.63 3.49
CA VAL A 192 -24.61 37.48 4.64
C VAL A 192 -23.37 37.65 5.50
N ALA A 193 -23.12 38.88 5.92
CA ALA A 193 -22.06 39.20 6.87
C ALA A 193 -22.66 39.97 8.04
N VAL A 194 -22.41 39.45 9.25
CA VAL A 194 -22.86 40.07 10.50
C VAL A 194 -21.67 40.78 11.13
N ASP A 195 -21.88 42.02 11.55
CA ASP A 195 -20.96 42.78 12.40
C ASP A 195 -21.76 43.47 13.51
N ILE A 196 -21.62 42.98 14.74
CA ILE A 196 -22.27 43.56 15.91
C ILE A 196 -21.23 44.41 16.65
N ALA A 197 -21.43 45.73 16.56
CA ALA A 197 -20.63 46.77 17.23
C ALA A 197 -19.11 46.76 16.92
N GLY A 198 -18.66 46.13 15.84
CA GLY A 198 -17.24 45.97 15.49
C GLY A 198 -16.50 44.94 16.34
N LEU A 199 -17.23 44.19 17.17
CA LEU A 199 -16.67 43.27 18.18
C LEU A 199 -16.91 41.81 17.83
N LEU A 200 -18.02 41.50 17.16
CA LEU A 200 -18.39 40.15 16.76
C LEU A 200 -18.66 40.14 15.26
N SER A 201 -17.92 39.32 14.51
CA SER A 201 -18.11 39.17 13.07
C SER A 201 -18.28 37.70 12.66
N CYS A 202 -19.21 37.43 11.75
CA CYS A 202 -19.39 36.12 11.11
C CYS A 202 -19.89 36.28 9.67
N GLN A 203 -19.85 35.21 8.88
CA GLN A 203 -20.45 35.16 7.55
C GLN A 203 -21.20 33.84 7.35
N GLU A 204 -22.24 33.86 6.53
CA GLU A 204 -23.03 32.69 6.13
C GLU A 204 -23.58 32.91 4.70
N SER A 205 -24.14 31.89 4.06
CA SER A 205 -24.74 32.04 2.73
C SER A 205 -25.97 31.13 2.50
N ALA A 206 -26.83 31.53 1.56
CA ALA A 206 -27.97 30.74 1.08
C ALA A 206 -28.08 30.81 -0.45
N THR A 207 -28.67 29.79 -1.07
CA THR A 207 -28.89 29.75 -2.52
C THR A 207 -30.26 30.34 -2.89
N VAL A 208 -30.30 31.08 -4.00
CA VAL A 208 -31.49 31.55 -4.69
C VAL A 208 -31.64 30.74 -5.98
N PHE A 209 -32.78 30.07 -6.16
CA PHE A 209 -33.04 29.13 -7.27
C PHE A 209 -33.77 29.78 -8.46
N ASP A 210 -33.56 29.22 -9.67
CA ASP A 210 -34.22 29.59 -10.95
C ASP A 210 -35.58 28.87 -11.17
N ALA A 211 -36.45 29.47 -11.98
CA ALA A 211 -37.80 28.98 -12.32
C ALA A 211 -37.78 28.03 -13.55
N SER A 212 -37.25 26.82 -13.40
CA SER A 212 -36.90 25.89 -14.51
C SER A 212 -38.05 25.31 -15.36
N THR A 213 -39.31 25.71 -15.12
CA THR A 213 -40.50 25.20 -15.83
C THR A 213 -41.39 26.30 -16.41
N GLY A 214 -40.93 27.56 -16.43
CA GLY A 214 -41.76 28.71 -16.81
C GLY A 214 -42.86 29.03 -15.79
N GLY A 215 -42.76 28.47 -14.59
CA GLY A 215 -43.61 28.68 -13.41
C GLY A 215 -42.86 28.27 -12.14
N THR A 216 -43.55 28.10 -11.01
CA THR A 216 -42.91 27.83 -9.70
C THR A 216 -42.42 26.41 -9.50
N GLY A 217 -42.66 25.50 -10.45
CA GLY A 217 -42.14 24.13 -10.38
C GLY A 217 -40.67 24.08 -10.78
N ILE A 218 -39.88 23.22 -10.12
CA ILE A 218 -38.49 22.98 -10.48
C ILE A 218 -38.34 21.54 -10.97
N VAL A 219 -37.67 21.35 -12.09
CA VAL A 219 -37.34 20.05 -12.68
C VAL A 219 -35.84 19.86 -12.84
N SER A 220 -35.39 18.62 -12.71
CA SER A 220 -34.00 18.19 -12.94
C SER A 220 -33.76 17.80 -14.40
N SER A 221 -34.76 17.22 -15.07
CA SER A 221 -34.68 16.73 -16.44
C SER A 221 -36.06 16.51 -17.08
N TYR A 222 -36.06 16.25 -18.38
CA TYR A 222 -37.23 15.79 -19.15
C TYR A 222 -36.88 14.49 -19.89
N GLY A 223 -37.79 13.51 -19.89
CA GLY A 223 -37.62 12.23 -20.56
C GLY A 223 -36.59 11.30 -19.88
N GLU A 224 -36.14 10.27 -20.60
CA GLU A 224 -35.16 9.31 -20.08
C GLU A 224 -33.74 9.92 -20.00
N PRO A 225 -32.89 9.51 -19.03
CA PRO A 225 -33.13 8.46 -18.03
C PRO A 225 -33.91 8.99 -16.82
N GLY A 226 -35.00 8.31 -16.44
CA GLY A 226 -35.74 8.60 -15.20
C GLY A 226 -37.24 8.89 -15.37
N CYS A 227 -37.70 9.06 -16.60
CA CYS A 227 -39.09 9.33 -16.96
C CYS A 227 -39.42 8.74 -18.33
N SER A 228 -40.68 8.36 -18.58
CA SER A 228 -41.09 7.73 -19.85
C SER A 228 -40.79 8.59 -21.09
N ALA A 229 -40.54 7.92 -22.22
CA ALA A 229 -40.30 8.58 -23.50
C ALA A 229 -41.52 9.43 -23.96
N PRO A 230 -41.29 10.55 -24.68
CA PRO A 230 -42.36 11.36 -25.24
C PRO A 230 -43.25 10.58 -26.23
N ALA A 231 -44.54 10.95 -26.30
CA ALA A 231 -45.51 10.28 -27.18
C ALA A 231 -46.43 11.27 -27.91
N PHE A 232 -46.69 11.01 -29.19
CA PHE A 232 -47.64 11.74 -30.05
C PHE A 232 -48.96 10.96 -30.18
N SER A 233 -50.08 11.65 -30.31
CA SER A 233 -51.41 11.01 -30.41
C SER A 233 -51.83 10.60 -31.83
N ALA A 234 -51.16 11.08 -32.88
CA ALA A 234 -51.47 10.81 -34.28
C ALA A 234 -50.25 11.05 -35.18
N GLU A 235 -50.25 10.45 -36.38
CA GLU A 235 -49.23 10.68 -37.42
C GLU A 235 -49.31 12.11 -37.99
N LEU A 236 -48.15 12.65 -38.35
CA LEU A 236 -48.03 13.94 -39.03
C LEU A 236 -47.83 13.71 -40.53
N ILE A 237 -48.61 14.39 -41.36
CA ILE A 237 -48.55 14.24 -42.83
C ILE A 237 -48.26 15.62 -43.44
N GLN A 238 -47.32 15.67 -44.37
CA GLN A 238 -46.97 16.92 -45.06
C GLN A 238 -48.22 17.54 -45.72
N GLY A 239 -48.48 18.81 -45.43
CA GLY A 239 -49.60 19.56 -46.01
C GLY A 239 -50.98 19.28 -45.37
N VAL A 240 -51.07 18.49 -44.30
CA VAL A 240 -52.30 18.20 -43.57
C VAL A 240 -52.31 18.92 -42.21
N ASP A 241 -53.38 19.64 -41.88
CA ASP A 241 -53.50 20.38 -40.60
C ASP A 241 -53.40 19.42 -39.40
N ALA A 242 -52.48 19.70 -38.47
CA ALA A 242 -52.18 18.89 -37.30
C ALA A 242 -52.90 19.37 -36.03
N THR A 243 -53.76 20.39 -36.15
CA THR A 243 -54.50 20.97 -35.02
C THR A 243 -55.31 19.90 -34.27
N GLY A 244 -55.09 19.79 -32.96
CA GLY A 244 -55.77 18.81 -32.08
C GLY A 244 -54.96 17.55 -31.75
N THR A 245 -53.84 17.30 -32.42
CA THR A 245 -52.86 16.27 -32.02
C THR A 245 -52.19 16.68 -30.71
N THR A 246 -51.94 15.73 -29.79
CA THR A 246 -51.24 16.00 -28.52
C THR A 246 -49.85 15.39 -28.47
N LEU A 247 -48.95 16.06 -27.73
CA LEU A 247 -47.63 15.60 -27.33
C LEU A 247 -47.59 15.47 -25.80
N THR A 248 -47.23 14.29 -25.29
CA THR A 248 -47.01 14.09 -23.85
C THR A 248 -45.51 14.06 -23.56
N LEU A 249 -45.04 14.98 -22.70
CA LEU A 249 -43.69 14.99 -22.11
C LEU A 249 -43.75 14.49 -20.66
N TYR A 250 -42.63 14.02 -20.14
CA TYR A 250 -42.48 13.65 -18.72
C TYR A 250 -41.32 14.43 -18.12
N ALA A 251 -41.55 15.07 -16.97
CA ALA A 251 -40.56 15.87 -16.26
C ALA A 251 -40.26 15.26 -14.89
N ASP A 252 -38.97 15.18 -14.52
CA ASP A 252 -38.57 14.78 -13.17
C ASP A 252 -38.59 16.01 -12.25
N VAL A 253 -39.62 16.11 -11.42
CA VAL A 253 -39.93 17.29 -10.63
C VAL A 253 -39.17 17.23 -9.30
N THR A 254 -38.24 18.16 -9.09
CA THR A 254 -37.53 18.32 -7.82
C THR A 254 -38.30 19.20 -6.83
N GLN A 255 -39.16 20.10 -7.33
CA GLN A 255 -40.07 20.90 -6.52
C GLN A 255 -41.44 21.06 -7.19
N ALA A 256 -42.51 20.74 -6.45
CA ALA A 256 -43.88 20.91 -6.91
C ALA A 256 -44.21 22.40 -7.12
N GLY A 257 -44.90 22.71 -8.21
CA GLY A 257 -45.23 24.09 -8.59
C GLY A 257 -45.85 24.20 -9.98
N ALA A 258 -46.14 25.42 -10.44
CA ALA A 258 -46.74 25.68 -11.75
C ALA A 258 -45.73 25.50 -12.90
N TYR A 259 -46.20 25.16 -14.11
CA TYR A 259 -45.40 25.09 -15.33
C TYR A 259 -46.11 25.73 -16.53
N SER A 260 -45.34 26.21 -17.51
CA SER A 260 -45.83 26.73 -18.80
C SER A 260 -44.79 26.50 -19.91
N LEU A 261 -45.15 25.73 -20.94
CA LEU A 261 -44.24 25.21 -21.98
C LEU A 261 -44.79 25.44 -23.40
N SER A 262 -43.88 25.69 -24.36
CA SER A 262 -44.17 25.80 -25.80
C SER A 262 -43.00 25.28 -26.66
N LEU A 263 -43.32 24.52 -27.71
CA LEU A 263 -42.37 23.89 -28.65
C LEU A 263 -42.83 24.13 -30.10
N THR A 264 -41.98 24.66 -30.98
CA THR A 264 -42.34 24.96 -32.39
C THR A 264 -41.29 24.42 -33.36
N GLU A 265 -41.71 23.59 -34.32
CA GLU A 265 -40.85 23.04 -35.38
C GLU A 265 -41.70 22.63 -36.61
N ASN A 266 -41.12 22.67 -37.82
CA ASN A 266 -41.78 22.29 -39.11
C ASN A 266 -43.19 22.87 -39.34
N GLY A 267 -43.47 24.08 -38.86
CA GLY A 267 -44.78 24.72 -39.00
C GLY A 267 -45.87 24.24 -38.03
N VAL A 268 -45.52 23.44 -37.02
CA VAL A 268 -46.40 22.96 -35.96
C VAL A 268 -45.91 23.45 -34.59
N THR A 269 -46.82 23.96 -33.75
CA THR A 269 -46.55 24.39 -32.37
C THR A 269 -47.34 23.57 -31.37
N PHE A 270 -46.66 23.01 -30.36
CA PHE A 270 -47.24 22.33 -29.20
C PHE A 270 -47.09 23.21 -27.95
N ALA A 271 -48.20 23.52 -27.26
CA ALA A 271 -48.16 24.36 -26.04
C ALA A 271 -49.11 23.86 -24.93
N GLY A 272 -48.78 24.17 -23.67
CA GLY A 272 -49.58 23.81 -22.48
C GLY A 272 -49.06 24.42 -21.17
N SER A 273 -49.94 24.53 -20.17
CA SER A 273 -49.63 25.04 -18.82
C SER A 273 -50.39 24.28 -17.74
N GLY A 274 -49.83 24.16 -16.53
CA GLY A 274 -50.45 23.41 -15.43
C GLY A 274 -49.68 23.53 -14.11
N THR A 275 -49.88 22.56 -13.21
CA THR A 275 -49.21 22.47 -11.91
C THR A 275 -48.75 21.04 -11.61
N PHE A 276 -47.50 20.87 -11.20
CA PHE A 276 -47.02 19.62 -10.61
C PHE A 276 -47.54 19.49 -9.18
N ALA A 277 -48.30 18.44 -8.91
CA ALA A 277 -48.90 18.21 -7.59
C ALA A 277 -47.93 17.54 -6.59
N ALA A 278 -46.84 16.96 -7.08
CA ALA A 278 -45.83 16.24 -6.30
C ALA A 278 -44.47 16.25 -7.03
N THR A 279 -43.42 15.88 -6.29
CA THR A 279 -42.07 15.62 -6.84
C THR A 279 -42.00 14.27 -7.54
N GLY A 280 -40.90 14.02 -8.26
CA GLY A 280 -40.68 12.84 -9.10
C GLY A 280 -41.28 12.99 -10.49
N CYS A 281 -41.34 11.88 -11.24
CA CYS A 281 -41.76 11.91 -12.64
C CYS A 281 -43.25 12.28 -12.81
N GLN A 282 -43.53 13.38 -13.51
CA GLN A 282 -44.89 13.89 -13.77
C GLN A 282 -45.14 14.13 -15.27
N PRO A 283 -46.32 13.76 -15.81
CA PRO A 283 -46.67 13.98 -17.22
C PRO A 283 -47.12 15.42 -17.49
N ILE A 284 -46.84 15.89 -18.71
CA ILE A 284 -47.21 17.20 -19.26
C ILE A 284 -47.83 16.97 -20.63
N VAL A 285 -49.07 17.44 -20.84
CA VAL A 285 -49.77 17.30 -22.12
C VAL A 285 -49.80 18.64 -22.84
N LEU A 286 -49.31 18.65 -24.09
CA LEU A 286 -49.25 19.81 -24.97
C LEU A 286 -50.12 19.57 -26.21
N THR A 287 -50.78 20.61 -26.72
CA THR A 287 -51.70 20.48 -27.87
C THR A 287 -51.13 21.20 -29.10
N ALA A 288 -51.19 20.54 -30.25
CA ALA A 288 -50.69 21.04 -31.54
C ALA A 288 -51.62 22.08 -32.18
N THR A 289 -51.00 23.01 -32.89
CA THR A 289 -51.61 23.90 -33.90
C THR A 289 -50.67 24.02 -35.11
N GLY A 290 -51.21 24.19 -36.31
CA GLY A 290 -50.43 24.40 -37.54
C GLY A 290 -50.40 23.19 -38.49
N THR A 291 -49.64 23.32 -39.59
CA THR A 291 -49.60 22.33 -40.69
C THR A 291 -48.14 22.00 -41.02
N PRO A 292 -47.74 20.71 -41.03
CA PRO A 292 -46.38 20.31 -41.39
C PRO A 292 -46.02 20.75 -42.81
N THR A 293 -44.89 21.43 -42.96
CA THR A 293 -44.49 22.02 -44.25
C THR A 293 -43.65 21.09 -45.11
N SER A 294 -42.88 20.20 -44.49
CA SER A 294 -41.97 19.26 -45.16
C SER A 294 -42.12 17.84 -44.60
N SER A 295 -41.97 16.81 -45.44
CA SER A 295 -41.84 15.41 -45.01
C SER A 295 -40.43 15.12 -44.52
N GLY A 296 -40.26 14.18 -43.59
CA GLY A 296 -38.98 13.82 -42.97
C GLY A 296 -39.05 13.73 -41.45
N THR A 297 -37.91 13.55 -40.78
CA THR A 297 -37.81 13.45 -39.31
C THR A 297 -37.55 14.82 -38.69
N PHE A 298 -38.34 15.22 -37.69
CA PHE A 298 -38.24 16.53 -37.03
C PHE A 298 -38.25 16.42 -35.50
N THR A 299 -37.58 17.35 -34.81
CA THR A 299 -37.45 17.39 -33.34
C THR A 299 -37.98 18.71 -32.78
N TRP A 300 -38.95 18.64 -31.87
CA TRP A 300 -39.54 19.77 -31.15
C TRP A 300 -38.85 19.94 -29.79
N THR A 301 -38.41 21.16 -29.42
CA THR A 301 -37.67 21.46 -28.18
C THR A 301 -38.34 22.57 -27.36
N ALA A 302 -38.38 22.41 -26.03
CA ALA A 302 -39.05 23.32 -25.09
C ALA A 302 -38.29 24.62 -24.82
N ASN A 303 -39.02 25.66 -24.40
CA ASN A 303 -38.52 27.01 -24.13
C ASN A 303 -38.02 27.23 -22.69
N THR A 304 -37.66 26.17 -21.97
CA THR A 304 -37.20 26.18 -20.57
C THR A 304 -35.78 25.64 -20.46
N THR A 305 -35.12 25.85 -19.32
CA THR A 305 -33.83 25.23 -19.01
C THR A 305 -33.98 24.40 -17.73
N PRO A 306 -33.74 23.07 -17.75
CA PRO A 306 -33.38 22.24 -18.91
C PRO A 306 -34.51 22.18 -19.97
N ALA A 307 -34.14 21.91 -21.22
CA ALA A 307 -35.08 21.87 -22.35
C ALA A 307 -35.47 20.42 -22.70
N GLY A 308 -36.75 20.07 -22.52
CA GLY A 308 -37.30 18.80 -22.99
C GLY A 308 -37.52 18.78 -24.51
N SER A 309 -37.41 17.61 -25.15
CA SER A 309 -37.60 17.47 -26.61
C SER A 309 -38.28 16.16 -27.03
N ALA A 310 -38.92 16.15 -28.21
CA ALA A 310 -39.54 14.97 -28.81
C ALA A 310 -39.34 14.93 -30.35
N THR A 311 -39.18 13.74 -30.93
CA THR A 311 -38.90 13.53 -32.37
C THR A 311 -39.97 12.66 -33.03
N ALA A 312 -40.41 13.01 -34.26
CA ALA A 312 -41.36 12.22 -35.06
C ALA A 312 -41.10 12.33 -36.57
N GLU A 313 -41.59 11.36 -37.35
CA GLU A 313 -41.59 11.38 -38.82
C GLU A 313 -42.86 12.04 -39.39
N VAL A 314 -42.68 12.79 -40.48
CA VAL A 314 -43.73 13.41 -41.28
C VAL A 314 -43.78 12.75 -42.66
N LEU A 315 -44.91 12.14 -43.01
CA LEU A 315 -45.06 11.32 -44.24
C LEU A 315 -45.33 12.15 -45.52
N SER A 316 -45.03 11.58 -46.69
CA SER A 316 -45.22 12.15 -48.04
C SER A 316 -46.27 11.37 -48.85
N PRO A 317 -47.05 12.00 -49.76
CA PRO A 317 -47.92 11.27 -50.70
C PRO A 317 -47.12 10.69 -51.88
N THR A 318 -47.02 9.37 -52.02
CA THR A 318 -46.00 8.75 -52.89
C THR A 318 -46.49 7.75 -53.94
N THR A 319 -46.15 8.01 -55.21
CA THR A 319 -45.86 7.01 -56.30
C THR A 319 -45.54 7.67 -57.66
N GLY A 320 -45.00 8.91 -57.70
CA GLY A 320 -44.85 9.65 -58.98
C GLY A 320 -46.19 9.89 -59.70
N GLY A 321 -47.29 9.65 -58.99
CA GLY A 321 -48.69 9.75 -59.40
C GLY A 321 -49.54 10.08 -58.17
N THR A 322 -50.87 9.92 -58.27
CA THR A 322 -51.79 10.38 -57.22
C THR A 322 -52.12 9.33 -56.15
N GLY A 323 -51.54 8.13 -56.22
CA GLY A 323 -51.76 7.10 -55.20
C GLY A 323 -50.91 7.35 -53.96
N VAL A 324 -51.39 6.92 -52.79
CA VAL A 324 -50.62 6.94 -51.53
C VAL A 324 -50.45 5.52 -51.04
N VAL A 325 -49.21 5.15 -50.71
CA VAL A 325 -48.82 3.85 -50.17
C VAL A 325 -48.39 4.04 -48.72
N GLY A 326 -48.97 3.27 -47.81
CA GLY A 326 -48.59 3.30 -46.39
C GLY A 326 -47.37 2.42 -46.10
N SER A 327 -47.21 1.32 -46.83
CA SER A 327 -46.12 0.36 -46.67
C SER A 327 -45.95 -0.53 -47.92
N TYR A 328 -44.78 -1.15 -48.06
CA TYR A 328 -44.48 -2.17 -49.08
C TYR A 328 -44.11 -3.49 -48.39
N GLY A 329 -44.56 -4.61 -48.95
CA GLY A 329 -44.21 -5.94 -48.45
C GLY A 329 -44.80 -6.31 -47.09
N GLN A 330 -44.21 -7.31 -46.45
CA GLN A 330 -44.68 -7.84 -45.17
C GLN A 330 -44.56 -6.81 -44.04
N PRO A 331 -45.47 -6.81 -43.05
CA PRO A 331 -46.56 -7.78 -42.86
C PRO A 331 -47.83 -7.46 -43.65
N ASP A 332 -47.95 -6.25 -44.21
CA ASP A 332 -49.19 -5.75 -44.79
C ASP A 332 -49.51 -6.33 -46.18
N CYS A 333 -48.49 -6.91 -46.83
CA CYS A 333 -48.51 -7.42 -48.19
C CYS A 333 -47.56 -8.61 -48.39
N ASP A 334 -47.70 -9.34 -49.51
CA ASP A 334 -46.76 -10.40 -49.89
C ASP A 334 -45.32 -9.87 -50.08
N ALA A 335 -44.33 -10.73 -49.88
CA ALA A 335 -42.93 -10.39 -50.12
C ALA A 335 -42.65 -10.18 -51.63
N ALA A 336 -41.60 -9.42 -51.95
CA ALA A 336 -41.15 -9.24 -53.32
C ALA A 336 -40.68 -10.57 -53.95
N ALA A 337 -40.90 -10.75 -55.24
CA ALA A 337 -40.57 -12.00 -55.94
C ALA A 337 -39.91 -11.77 -57.31
N PHE A 338 -38.84 -12.51 -57.58
CA PHE A 338 -38.15 -12.55 -58.87
C PHE A 338 -38.59 -13.75 -59.70
N SER A 339 -38.54 -13.62 -61.03
CA SER A 339 -38.73 -14.74 -61.97
C SER A 339 -37.65 -14.65 -63.05
N GLY A 340 -36.75 -15.65 -63.09
CA GLY A 340 -35.51 -15.65 -63.89
C GLY A 340 -34.24 -15.56 -63.02
N ALA A 341 -33.13 -16.13 -63.49
CA ALA A 341 -31.84 -16.08 -62.79
C ALA A 341 -31.00 -14.88 -63.27
N LEU A 342 -30.17 -14.33 -62.39
CA LEU A 342 -29.17 -13.32 -62.71
C LEU A 342 -27.79 -13.96 -62.58
N VAL A 343 -26.95 -13.83 -63.62
CA VAL A 343 -25.60 -14.41 -63.65
C VAL A 343 -24.63 -13.33 -64.11
N GLU A 344 -23.48 -13.22 -63.45
CA GLU A 344 -22.46 -12.22 -63.77
C GLU A 344 -22.07 -12.30 -65.25
N GLY A 345 -22.08 -11.16 -65.95
CA GLY A 345 -21.71 -11.07 -67.35
C GLY A 345 -22.74 -11.63 -68.35
N VAL A 346 -23.92 -12.09 -67.90
CA VAL A 346 -25.00 -12.62 -68.75
C VAL A 346 -26.19 -11.64 -68.82
N ASP A 347 -26.67 -11.31 -70.01
CA ASP A 347 -27.82 -10.40 -70.22
C ASP A 347 -29.08 -10.85 -69.44
N ALA A 348 -29.65 -9.96 -68.62
CA ALA A 348 -30.80 -10.23 -67.76
C ALA A 348 -32.16 -10.13 -68.47
N THR A 349 -32.16 -9.95 -69.80
CA THR A 349 -33.38 -9.88 -70.62
C THR A 349 -34.24 -11.15 -70.46
N GLY A 350 -35.46 -10.97 -69.94
CA GLY A 350 -36.40 -12.06 -69.66
C GLY A 350 -36.73 -12.24 -68.17
N THR A 351 -35.98 -11.59 -67.27
CA THR A 351 -36.22 -11.60 -65.82
C THR A 351 -37.25 -10.53 -65.41
N THR A 352 -38.09 -10.81 -64.42
CA THR A 352 -39.10 -9.85 -63.87
C THR A 352 -39.07 -9.77 -62.35
N LEU A 353 -39.43 -8.61 -61.79
CA LEU A 353 -39.59 -8.35 -60.34
C LEU A 353 -41.05 -7.96 -60.03
N THR A 354 -41.68 -8.64 -59.07
CA THR A 354 -43.01 -8.28 -58.55
C THR A 354 -42.90 -7.71 -57.14
N LEU A 355 -43.42 -6.50 -56.91
CA LEU A 355 -43.55 -5.84 -55.61
C LEU A 355 -45.02 -5.78 -55.18
N TYR A 356 -45.29 -5.69 -53.88
CA TYR A 356 -46.64 -5.55 -53.34
C TYR A 356 -46.74 -4.31 -52.45
N ALA A 357 -47.70 -3.44 -52.73
CA ALA A 357 -47.91 -2.16 -52.05
C ALA A 357 -49.24 -2.16 -51.27
N ASN A 358 -49.21 -1.73 -50.00
CA ASN A 358 -50.42 -1.49 -49.22
C ASN A 358 -50.93 -0.06 -49.49
N VAL A 359 -51.92 0.04 -50.36
CA VAL A 359 -52.41 1.33 -50.87
C VAL A 359 -53.41 1.94 -49.89
N THR A 360 -53.10 3.12 -49.35
CA THR A 360 -53.98 3.89 -48.46
C THR A 360 -54.85 4.90 -49.22
N GLN A 361 -54.44 5.27 -50.44
CA GLN A 361 -55.25 6.08 -51.37
C GLN A 361 -55.05 5.62 -52.83
N THR A 362 -56.13 5.34 -53.55
CA THR A 362 -56.09 4.97 -54.98
C THR A 362 -55.54 6.08 -55.87
N GLY A 363 -54.86 5.72 -56.97
CA GLY A 363 -54.26 6.67 -57.91
C GLY A 363 -53.24 6.03 -58.84
N THR A 364 -52.60 6.83 -59.69
CA THR A 364 -51.55 6.36 -60.61
C THR A 364 -50.23 6.08 -59.91
N TRP A 365 -49.41 5.17 -60.45
CA TRP A 365 -48.06 4.86 -59.96
C TRP A 365 -47.03 4.70 -61.09
N SER A 366 -45.78 5.04 -60.80
CA SER A 366 -44.60 4.79 -61.65
C SER A 366 -43.39 4.49 -60.78
N LEU A 367 -42.66 3.41 -61.09
CA LEU A 367 -41.53 2.91 -60.29
C LEU A 367 -40.35 2.51 -61.18
N SER A 368 -39.14 2.79 -60.69
CA SER A 368 -37.90 2.30 -61.27
C SER A 368 -36.89 2.02 -60.15
N LEU A 369 -36.20 0.88 -60.26
CA LEU A 369 -35.15 0.43 -59.36
C LEU A 369 -33.95 0.01 -60.21
N THR A 370 -32.74 0.48 -59.89
CA THR A 370 -31.53 0.15 -60.66
C THR A 370 -30.42 -0.22 -59.69
N GLU A 371 -29.83 -1.40 -59.87
CA GLU A 371 -28.72 -1.91 -59.06
C GLU A 371 -27.90 -2.92 -59.88
N ASN A 372 -26.59 -2.98 -59.65
CA ASN A 372 -25.66 -3.91 -60.31
C ASN A 372 -25.78 -4.00 -61.86
N GLY A 373 -26.01 -2.87 -62.52
CA GLY A 373 -26.12 -2.84 -64.00
C GLY A 373 -27.43 -3.41 -64.55
N VAL A 374 -28.38 -3.77 -63.68
CA VAL A 374 -29.73 -4.22 -64.03
C VAL A 374 -30.77 -3.21 -63.53
N ALA A 375 -31.65 -2.77 -64.44
CA ALA A 375 -32.75 -1.87 -64.12
C ALA A 375 -34.10 -2.59 -64.25
N PHE A 376 -34.92 -2.50 -63.20
CA PHE A 376 -36.33 -2.91 -63.16
C PHE A 376 -37.23 -1.68 -63.24
N SER A 377 -38.17 -1.63 -64.18
CA SER A 377 -39.08 -0.47 -64.34
C SER A 377 -40.51 -0.85 -64.75
N GLY A 378 -41.47 0.02 -64.41
CA GLY A 378 -42.89 -0.13 -64.74
C GLY A 378 -43.77 1.06 -64.32
N SER A 379 -45.01 1.09 -64.82
CA SER A 379 -46.02 2.11 -64.47
C SER A 379 -47.45 1.56 -64.58
N GLY A 380 -48.39 2.10 -63.79
CA GLY A 380 -49.80 1.66 -63.79
C GLY A 380 -50.72 2.51 -62.92
N THR A 381 -51.85 1.93 -62.49
CA THR A 381 -52.86 2.58 -61.64
C THR A 381 -53.33 1.62 -60.54
N PHE A 382 -53.38 2.09 -59.29
CA PHE A 382 -54.03 1.36 -58.19
C PHE A 382 -55.54 1.56 -58.27
N ALA A 383 -56.27 0.50 -58.60
CA ALA A 383 -57.72 0.53 -58.74
C ALA A 383 -58.48 0.41 -57.41
N ALA A 384 -57.79 0.04 -56.31
CA ALA A 384 -58.36 -0.14 -54.98
C ALA A 384 -57.31 0.13 -53.88
N THR A 385 -57.79 0.40 -52.66
CA THR A 385 -56.98 0.42 -51.44
C THR A 385 -56.69 -0.99 -50.94
N GLY A 386 -55.68 -1.15 -50.08
CA GLY A 386 -55.18 -2.46 -49.61
C GLY A 386 -54.06 -3.00 -50.49
N CYS A 387 -53.72 -4.28 -50.31
CA CYS A 387 -52.56 -4.87 -50.97
C CYS A 387 -52.75 -5.02 -52.50
N GLN A 388 -51.84 -4.44 -53.30
CA GLN A 388 -51.87 -4.47 -54.77
C GLN A 388 -50.51 -4.86 -55.36
N PRO A 389 -50.45 -5.74 -56.39
CA PRO A 389 -49.20 -6.14 -57.04
C PRO A 389 -48.71 -5.13 -58.08
N ILE A 390 -47.39 -5.04 -58.23
CA ILE A 390 -46.66 -4.17 -59.15
C ILE A 390 -45.62 -5.03 -59.88
N VAL A 391 -45.72 -5.17 -61.19
CA VAL A 391 -44.78 -5.99 -61.99
C VAL A 391 -43.82 -5.08 -62.75
N LEU A 392 -42.52 -5.37 -62.66
CA LEU A 392 -41.42 -4.64 -63.27
C LEU A 392 -40.58 -5.58 -64.15
N THR A 393 -40.07 -5.07 -65.27
CA THR A 393 -39.27 -5.85 -66.23
C THR A 393 -37.80 -5.46 -66.17
N ALA A 394 -36.90 -6.45 -66.19
CA ALA A 394 -35.46 -6.25 -66.16
C ALA A 394 -34.90 -5.79 -67.52
N SER A 395 -33.81 -5.03 -67.46
CA SER A 395 -32.95 -4.72 -68.60
C SER A 395 -31.51 -4.53 -68.11
N GLY A 396 -30.51 -4.86 -68.94
CA GLY A 396 -29.10 -4.73 -68.60
C GLY A 396 -28.39 -6.07 -68.34
N THR A 397 -27.13 -5.99 -67.91
CA THR A 397 -26.26 -7.15 -67.65
C THR A 397 -25.67 -7.00 -66.25
N PRO A 398 -25.79 -8.01 -65.37
CA PRO A 398 -25.18 -7.96 -64.05
C PRO A 398 -23.67 -7.78 -64.16
N MET A 399 -23.12 -6.81 -63.45
CA MET A 399 -21.71 -6.44 -63.56
C MET A 399 -20.80 -7.22 -62.61
N SER A 400 -21.34 -7.70 -61.49
CA SER A 400 -20.63 -8.51 -60.49
C SER A 400 -21.57 -9.51 -59.82
N SER A 401 -21.07 -10.69 -59.47
CA SER A 401 -21.78 -11.68 -58.63
C SER A 401 -21.97 -11.18 -57.19
N GLY A 402 -22.85 -11.84 -56.43
CA GLY A 402 -23.21 -11.50 -55.06
C GLY A 402 -24.68 -11.13 -54.86
N THR A 403 -25.04 -10.79 -53.62
CA THR A 403 -26.41 -10.40 -53.23
C THR A 403 -26.63 -8.90 -53.44
N TYR A 404 -27.62 -8.51 -54.21
CA TYR A 404 -27.94 -7.11 -54.49
C TYR A 404 -29.36 -6.75 -54.09
N THR A 405 -29.55 -5.54 -53.58
CA THR A 405 -30.86 -5.00 -53.18
C THR A 405 -31.24 -3.83 -54.09
N TRP A 406 -32.30 -4.02 -54.87
CA TRP A 406 -32.92 -2.97 -55.66
C TRP A 406 -33.84 -2.15 -54.77
N THR A 407 -33.68 -0.81 -54.75
CA THR A 407 -34.53 0.12 -53.98
C THR A 407 -35.29 1.09 -54.88
N SER A 408 -36.52 1.45 -54.50
CA SER A 408 -37.36 2.39 -55.26
C SER A 408 -37.05 3.85 -54.93
N ASN A 409 -37.45 4.72 -55.86
CA ASN A 409 -37.34 6.17 -55.74
C ASN A 409 -38.53 6.84 -55.01
N THR A 410 -39.16 6.15 -54.05
CA THR A 410 -40.40 6.58 -53.35
C THR A 410 -40.26 6.52 -51.82
N MET A 411 -41.20 7.12 -51.06
CA MET A 411 -41.27 7.05 -49.59
C MET A 411 -42.70 6.68 -49.11
N PRO A 412 -42.97 5.51 -48.52
CA PRO A 412 -42.00 4.51 -48.09
C PRO A 412 -41.22 3.91 -49.26
N VAL A 413 -39.99 3.50 -48.98
CA VAL A 413 -39.09 2.87 -49.96
C VAL A 413 -39.52 1.41 -50.13
N ALA A 414 -39.66 0.96 -51.37
CA ALA A 414 -39.80 -0.46 -51.69
C ALA A 414 -38.41 -1.04 -51.99
N SER A 415 -38.14 -2.26 -51.53
CA SER A 415 -36.88 -2.94 -51.80
C SER A 415 -37.08 -4.43 -52.10
N ALA A 416 -36.23 -4.99 -52.96
CA ALA A 416 -36.16 -6.42 -53.24
C ALA A 416 -34.71 -6.88 -53.38
N THR A 417 -34.40 -8.07 -52.86
CA THR A 417 -33.04 -8.62 -52.84
C THR A 417 -32.98 -9.93 -53.62
N ALA A 418 -31.95 -10.10 -54.45
CA ALA A 418 -31.66 -11.35 -55.15
C ALA A 418 -30.14 -11.54 -55.35
N ASP A 419 -29.74 -12.79 -55.54
CA ASP A 419 -28.36 -13.18 -55.81
C ASP A 419 -28.06 -13.16 -57.32
N VAL A 420 -26.84 -12.75 -57.64
CA VAL A 420 -26.22 -12.84 -58.96
C VAL A 420 -25.09 -13.87 -58.88
N GLU A 421 -25.14 -14.92 -59.69
CA GLU A 421 -24.25 -16.10 -59.62
C GLU A 421 -22.88 -15.90 -60.33
N ASP A 422 -21.82 -16.59 -59.86
CA ASP A 422 -20.40 -16.55 -60.33
C ASP A 422 -19.96 -17.82 -61.12
N PRO A 423 -19.05 -17.74 -62.13
CA PRO A 423 -18.29 -18.88 -62.69
C PRO A 423 -17.27 -19.53 -61.71
N SER A 424 -17.80 -20.34 -60.81
CA SER A 424 -17.23 -21.04 -59.64
C SER A 424 -15.86 -21.77 -59.60
N SER A 425 -14.94 -21.71 -60.58
CA SER A 425 -13.72 -22.58 -60.55
C SER A 425 -12.44 -22.05 -61.21
N GLY A 426 -12.43 -20.79 -61.65
CA GLY A 426 -11.34 -20.25 -62.47
C GLY A 426 -11.23 -20.91 -63.87
N GLY A 427 -12.21 -21.75 -64.22
CA GLY A 427 -12.39 -22.38 -65.53
C GLY A 427 -13.87 -22.50 -65.86
N THR A 428 -14.25 -23.48 -66.69
CA THR A 428 -15.65 -23.64 -67.12
C THR A 428 -16.45 -24.65 -66.28
N VAL A 429 -15.83 -25.30 -65.29
CA VAL A 429 -16.54 -26.24 -64.42
C VAL A 429 -17.43 -25.45 -63.45
N ILE A 430 -18.65 -25.93 -63.23
CA ILE A 430 -19.52 -25.44 -62.15
C ILE A 430 -19.40 -26.42 -60.99
N VAL A 431 -19.01 -25.93 -59.83
CA VAL A 431 -18.91 -26.70 -58.59
C VAL A 431 -19.98 -26.26 -57.60
N SER A 432 -20.64 -27.23 -56.97
CA SER A 432 -21.69 -26.99 -55.97
C SER A 432 -21.11 -26.70 -54.59
N SER A 433 -20.00 -27.36 -54.24
CA SER A 433 -19.33 -27.22 -52.95
C SER A 433 -17.90 -27.79 -53.00
N TYR A 434 -17.11 -27.45 -51.97
CA TYR A 434 -15.80 -28.05 -51.70
C TYR A 434 -15.80 -28.65 -50.28
N GLY A 435 -15.28 -29.88 -50.13
CA GLY A 435 -15.16 -30.56 -48.84
C GLY A 435 -16.48 -31.06 -48.24
N GLU A 436 -16.44 -31.35 -46.93
CA GLU A 436 -17.57 -31.92 -46.19
C GLU A 436 -18.79 -30.98 -46.16
N PRO A 437 -20.03 -31.50 -46.15
CA PRO A 437 -20.41 -32.92 -46.08
C PRO A 437 -20.46 -33.65 -47.43
N ASP A 438 -20.30 -32.93 -48.53
CA ASP A 438 -20.53 -33.47 -49.88
C ASP A 438 -19.32 -34.24 -50.42
N CYS A 439 -18.15 -34.01 -49.82
CA CYS A 439 -16.84 -34.53 -50.21
C CYS A 439 -15.90 -34.72 -48.99
N ASP A 440 -14.78 -35.45 -49.18
CA ASP A 440 -13.76 -35.62 -48.13
C ASP A 440 -13.12 -34.28 -47.70
N ALA A 441 -12.67 -34.21 -46.44
CA ALA A 441 -11.97 -33.04 -45.91
C ALA A 441 -10.60 -32.78 -46.59
N PRO A 442 -10.15 -31.52 -46.69
CA PRO A 442 -8.83 -31.16 -47.21
C PRO A 442 -7.67 -31.84 -46.46
N ALA A 443 -6.61 -32.21 -47.18
CA ALA A 443 -5.44 -32.88 -46.60
C ALA A 443 -4.10 -32.34 -47.10
N PHE A 444 -3.18 -32.08 -46.16
CA PHE A 444 -1.79 -31.68 -46.43
C PHE A 444 -0.86 -32.91 -46.36
N SER A 445 0.17 -32.97 -47.23
CA SER A 445 1.12 -34.10 -47.23
C SER A 445 2.21 -34.01 -46.16
N ALA A 446 2.46 -32.83 -45.59
CA ALA A 446 3.45 -32.55 -44.56
C ALA A 446 3.07 -31.27 -43.78
N ALA A 447 3.60 -31.11 -42.56
CA ALA A 447 3.44 -29.89 -41.77
C ALA A 447 4.25 -28.72 -42.38
N LEU A 448 3.77 -27.49 -42.15
CA LEU A 448 4.45 -26.26 -42.55
C LEU A 448 5.14 -25.62 -41.33
N THR A 449 6.33 -25.06 -41.53
CA THR A 449 7.15 -24.44 -40.47
C THR A 449 7.64 -23.07 -40.94
N GLU A 450 7.52 -22.05 -40.09
CA GLU A 450 7.99 -20.69 -40.38
C GLU A 450 9.47 -20.71 -40.83
N GLY A 451 9.77 -20.02 -41.94
CA GLY A 451 11.14 -19.92 -42.46
C GLY A 451 11.67 -21.16 -43.19
N VAL A 452 10.92 -22.26 -43.27
CA VAL A 452 11.31 -23.50 -43.97
C VAL A 452 10.64 -23.56 -45.36
N ASP A 453 11.42 -23.77 -46.43
CA ASP A 453 10.90 -23.90 -47.80
C ASP A 453 9.87 -25.04 -47.92
N ALA A 454 8.64 -24.70 -48.29
CA ALA A 454 7.51 -25.62 -48.40
C ALA A 454 7.41 -26.28 -49.79
N THR A 455 8.33 -25.95 -50.71
CA THR A 455 8.32 -26.47 -52.08
C THR A 455 8.28 -28.00 -52.12
N GLY A 456 7.25 -28.54 -52.78
CA GLY A 456 7.04 -29.99 -52.92
C GLY A 456 6.01 -30.61 -51.98
N THR A 457 5.53 -29.87 -50.96
CA THR A 457 4.34 -30.25 -50.18
C THR A 457 3.08 -30.12 -51.04
N THR A 458 2.11 -31.02 -50.87
CA THR A 458 0.85 -31.01 -51.63
C THR A 458 -0.36 -30.79 -50.74
N LEU A 459 -1.33 -30.03 -51.23
CA LEU A 459 -2.67 -29.87 -50.66
C LEU A 459 -3.68 -30.60 -51.57
N THR A 460 -4.44 -31.54 -51.01
CA THR A 460 -5.55 -32.20 -51.70
C THR A 460 -6.87 -31.59 -51.27
N LEU A 461 -7.63 -31.05 -52.22
CA LEU A 461 -9.00 -30.57 -52.06
C LEU A 461 -9.97 -31.53 -52.75
N TYR A 462 -11.25 -31.47 -52.40
CA TYR A 462 -12.30 -32.27 -53.02
C TYR A 462 -13.47 -31.37 -53.43
N ALA A 463 -13.88 -31.45 -54.70
CA ALA A 463 -14.93 -30.61 -55.28
C ALA A 463 -16.14 -31.46 -55.70
N ASP A 464 -17.35 -31.05 -55.33
CA ASP A 464 -18.58 -31.62 -55.88
C ASP A 464 -18.90 -30.93 -57.20
N VAL A 465 -18.77 -31.67 -58.31
CA VAL A 465 -18.88 -31.12 -59.65
C VAL A 465 -20.33 -31.17 -60.13
N ALA A 466 -20.98 -30.00 -60.23
CA ALA A 466 -22.34 -29.85 -60.76
C ALA A 466 -22.38 -29.89 -62.30
N GLN A 467 -21.35 -29.35 -62.97
CA GLN A 467 -21.18 -29.43 -64.42
C GLN A 467 -19.71 -29.62 -64.79
N ALA A 468 -19.41 -30.70 -65.54
CA ALA A 468 -18.06 -31.00 -66.03
C ALA A 468 -17.43 -29.84 -66.83
N GLY A 469 -16.13 -29.64 -66.66
CA GLY A 469 -15.39 -28.53 -67.25
C GLY A 469 -13.93 -28.49 -66.80
N THR A 470 -13.23 -27.42 -67.14
CA THR A 470 -11.86 -27.17 -66.68
C THR A 470 -11.85 -26.39 -65.36
N TYR A 471 -10.83 -26.59 -64.53
CA TYR A 471 -10.56 -25.79 -63.34
C TYR A 471 -9.13 -25.26 -63.36
N SER A 472 -8.92 -24.12 -62.70
CA SER A 472 -7.60 -23.55 -62.45
C SER A 472 -7.61 -22.85 -61.10
N LEU A 473 -7.00 -23.46 -60.09
CA LEU A 473 -7.01 -22.97 -58.72
C LEU A 473 -5.62 -22.53 -58.27
N SER A 474 -5.59 -21.42 -57.54
CA SER A 474 -4.41 -20.93 -56.84
C SER A 474 -4.85 -20.35 -55.49
N LEU A 475 -4.21 -20.80 -54.42
CA LEU A 475 -4.48 -20.37 -53.05
C LEU A 475 -3.15 -19.89 -52.47
N THR A 476 -3.09 -18.64 -52.03
CA THR A 476 -1.87 -18.03 -51.49
C THR A 476 -2.15 -17.45 -50.13
N GLU A 477 -1.43 -17.94 -49.12
CA GLU A 477 -1.50 -17.43 -47.75
C GLU A 477 -0.15 -17.64 -47.07
N ASN A 478 0.21 -16.72 -46.17
CA ASN A 478 1.43 -16.80 -45.37
C ASN A 478 2.73 -17.03 -46.19
N GLY A 479 2.84 -16.48 -47.40
CA GLY A 479 4.02 -16.65 -48.27
C GLY A 479 4.17 -18.03 -48.94
N VAL A 480 3.19 -18.93 -48.77
CA VAL A 480 3.09 -20.20 -49.48
C VAL A 480 1.94 -20.15 -50.48
N THR A 481 2.22 -20.54 -51.72
CA THR A 481 1.23 -20.67 -52.80
C THR A 481 1.01 -22.13 -53.16
N PHE A 482 -0.23 -22.60 -53.05
CA PHE A 482 -0.69 -23.88 -53.58
C PHE A 482 -1.41 -23.64 -54.92
N ALA A 483 -0.93 -24.24 -56.01
CA ALA A 483 -1.55 -24.06 -57.33
C ALA A 483 -1.69 -25.38 -58.10
N GLY A 484 -2.70 -25.45 -58.97
CA GLY A 484 -2.99 -26.58 -59.84
C GLY A 484 -4.14 -26.32 -60.82
N SER A 485 -4.09 -26.96 -61.99
CA SER A 485 -5.11 -26.84 -63.04
C SER A 485 -5.41 -28.22 -63.64
N GLY A 486 -6.64 -28.43 -64.10
CA GLY A 486 -7.05 -29.70 -64.68
C GLY A 486 -8.44 -29.68 -65.31
N THR A 487 -8.97 -30.87 -65.57
CA THR A 487 -10.29 -31.07 -66.18
C THR A 487 -11.06 -32.13 -65.41
N PHE A 488 -12.31 -31.84 -65.05
CA PHE A 488 -13.25 -32.85 -64.57
C PHE A 488 -14.05 -33.40 -65.75
N ALA A 489 -13.94 -34.70 -66.01
CA ALA A 489 -14.66 -35.38 -67.08
C ALA A 489 -16.05 -35.89 -66.65
N ALA A 490 -16.40 -35.75 -65.37
CA ALA A 490 -17.64 -36.26 -64.78
C ALA A 490 -18.12 -35.35 -63.64
N THR A 491 -19.40 -35.46 -63.30
CA THR A 491 -20.05 -34.80 -62.15
C THR A 491 -19.88 -35.60 -60.86
N GLY A 492 -20.12 -34.98 -59.71
CA GLY A 492 -19.96 -35.57 -58.37
C GLY A 492 -18.60 -35.26 -57.73
N CYS A 493 -18.33 -35.83 -56.56
CA CYS A 493 -17.10 -35.56 -55.80
C CYS A 493 -15.83 -36.02 -56.53
N GLN A 494 -14.88 -35.10 -56.73
CA GLN A 494 -13.61 -35.35 -57.42
C GLN A 494 -12.43 -34.65 -56.72
N PRO A 495 -11.23 -35.29 -56.63
CA PRO A 495 -10.07 -34.70 -55.97
C PRO A 495 -9.32 -33.69 -56.86
N ILE A 496 -8.72 -32.69 -56.23
CA ILE A 496 -7.82 -31.69 -56.80
C ILE A 496 -6.51 -31.71 -56.02
N VAL A 497 -5.38 -31.89 -56.70
CA VAL A 497 -4.05 -31.86 -56.07
C VAL A 497 -3.35 -30.56 -56.45
N LEU A 498 -2.99 -29.77 -55.44
CA LEU A 498 -2.26 -28.52 -55.57
C LEU A 498 -0.86 -28.68 -55.00
N THR A 499 0.14 -28.11 -55.68
CA THR A 499 1.56 -28.19 -55.24
C THR A 499 1.99 -26.85 -54.64
N ALA A 500 2.65 -26.92 -53.48
CA ALA A 500 3.18 -25.76 -52.77
C ALA A 500 4.45 -25.20 -53.44
N SER A 501 4.60 -23.89 -53.34
CA SER A 501 5.85 -23.16 -53.56
C SER A 501 5.95 -22.01 -52.56
N GLY A 502 7.17 -21.62 -52.19
CA GLY A 502 7.42 -20.52 -51.24
C GLY A 502 7.77 -21.00 -49.83
N THR A 503 7.92 -20.03 -48.92
CA THR A 503 8.36 -20.24 -47.54
C THR A 503 7.36 -19.58 -46.61
N PRO A 504 6.84 -20.27 -45.58
CA PRO A 504 5.94 -19.66 -44.61
C PRO A 504 6.60 -18.45 -43.91
N LEU A 505 5.88 -17.33 -43.81
CA LEU A 505 6.42 -16.06 -43.33
C LEU A 505 6.17 -15.79 -41.83
N ALA A 506 5.19 -16.46 -41.23
CA ALA A 506 4.81 -16.33 -39.82
C ALA A 506 4.26 -17.66 -39.28
N ASP A 507 4.31 -17.87 -37.97
CA ASP A 507 3.65 -18.99 -37.28
C ASP A 507 2.19 -18.66 -36.90
N GLY A 508 1.43 -19.71 -36.58
CA GLY A 508 0.01 -19.62 -36.24
C GLY A 508 -0.91 -20.42 -37.17
N SER A 509 -2.23 -20.25 -37.00
CA SER A 509 -3.23 -20.95 -37.80
C SER A 509 -3.55 -20.15 -39.06
N PHE A 510 -3.34 -20.76 -40.23
CA PHE A 510 -3.57 -20.11 -41.52
C PHE A 510 -4.57 -20.88 -42.36
N THR A 511 -5.42 -20.15 -43.06
CA THR A 511 -6.43 -20.70 -43.96
C THR A 511 -6.11 -20.26 -45.38
N TRP A 512 -5.75 -21.21 -46.22
CA TRP A 512 -5.59 -20.99 -47.66
C TRP A 512 -6.98 -21.01 -48.29
N THR A 513 -7.39 -19.92 -48.92
CA THR A 513 -8.69 -19.79 -49.61
C THR A 513 -8.50 -19.58 -51.11
N SER A 514 -9.39 -20.15 -51.93
CA SER A 514 -9.44 -19.91 -53.37
C SER A 514 -10.22 -18.63 -53.68
N SER A 515 -9.91 -17.99 -54.83
CA SER A 515 -10.62 -16.80 -55.31
C SER A 515 -11.87 -17.14 -56.13
N THR A 516 -12.54 -18.25 -55.85
CA THR A 516 -13.70 -18.78 -56.59
C THR A 516 -14.89 -18.84 -55.67
N THR A 517 -16.13 -18.76 -56.17
CA THR A 517 -17.32 -19.05 -55.35
C THR A 517 -18.12 -20.26 -55.88
N PRO A 518 -18.37 -21.33 -55.10
CA PRO A 518 -18.01 -21.51 -53.69
C PRO A 518 -16.50 -21.54 -53.45
N GLU A 519 -16.11 -21.03 -52.29
CA GLU A 519 -14.71 -20.94 -51.87
C GLU A 519 -14.20 -22.32 -51.45
N ALA A 520 -13.07 -22.73 -52.02
CA ALA A 520 -12.32 -23.85 -51.50
C ALA A 520 -11.38 -23.33 -50.41
N SER A 521 -11.40 -23.94 -49.23
CA SER A 521 -10.49 -23.56 -48.14
C SER A 521 -9.84 -24.76 -47.48
N ALA A 522 -8.63 -24.56 -46.95
CA ALA A 522 -7.94 -25.52 -46.12
C ALA A 522 -7.19 -24.79 -45.01
N THR A 523 -7.39 -25.22 -43.76
CA THR A 523 -6.72 -24.65 -42.58
C THR A 523 -5.69 -25.62 -42.03
N THR A 524 -4.49 -25.12 -41.75
CA THR A 524 -3.49 -25.85 -40.96
C THR A 524 -2.62 -24.87 -40.19
N ASP A 525 -2.00 -25.35 -39.12
CA ASP A 525 -1.09 -24.55 -38.31
C ASP A 525 0.32 -24.57 -38.93
N VAL A 526 0.90 -23.38 -39.09
CA VAL A 526 2.31 -23.19 -39.38
C VAL A 526 3.04 -23.08 -38.04
N LEU A 527 4.00 -23.98 -37.83
CA LEU A 527 4.72 -24.11 -36.55
C LEU A 527 5.93 -23.16 -36.49
N SER A 528 6.23 -22.61 -35.32
CA SER A 528 7.48 -21.87 -35.02
C SER A 528 8.55 -22.75 -34.36
N GLU A 529 9.81 -22.27 -34.37
CA GLU A 529 10.90 -22.72 -33.49
C GLU A 529 10.59 -22.36 -32.01
N SER A 530 9.57 -23.01 -31.44
CA SER A 530 8.96 -22.72 -30.13
C SER A 530 9.86 -22.87 -28.90
N SER A 531 11.15 -23.15 -29.08
CA SER A 531 12.16 -23.24 -28.02
C SER A 531 13.37 -22.31 -28.22
N ASN A 532 13.33 -21.42 -29.23
CA ASN A 532 14.49 -20.66 -29.73
C ASN A 532 15.68 -21.57 -30.11
N GLY A 533 15.35 -22.76 -30.57
CA GLY A 533 16.25 -23.74 -31.17
C GLY A 533 15.45 -24.64 -32.10
N THR A 534 16.02 -25.74 -32.57
CA THR A 534 15.37 -26.56 -33.61
C THR A 534 14.28 -27.50 -33.08
N SER A 535 13.97 -27.50 -31.78
CA SER A 535 12.88 -28.32 -31.22
C SER A 535 11.56 -27.57 -31.22
N VAL A 536 10.46 -28.32 -31.30
CA VAL A 536 9.10 -27.77 -31.15
C VAL A 536 8.47 -28.30 -29.87
N VAL A 537 7.85 -27.40 -29.10
CA VAL A 537 7.14 -27.67 -27.85
C VAL A 537 5.71 -27.14 -27.93
N SER A 538 4.74 -27.87 -27.39
CA SER A 538 3.32 -27.47 -27.39
C SER A 538 2.90 -26.73 -26.13
N ALA A 539 3.65 -26.85 -25.03
CA ALA A 539 3.39 -26.15 -23.77
C ALA A 539 4.62 -26.15 -22.85
N TYR A 540 4.63 -25.20 -21.92
CA TYR A 540 5.49 -25.21 -20.73
C TYR A 540 4.62 -25.27 -19.48
N GLY A 541 5.09 -25.93 -18.42
CA GLY A 541 4.38 -25.96 -17.15
C GLY A 541 5.18 -26.53 -15.98
N GLY A 542 4.45 -26.93 -14.94
CA GLY A 542 4.99 -27.60 -13.76
C GLY A 542 5.28 -29.10 -13.99
N PRO A 543 5.70 -29.83 -12.94
CA PRO A 543 6.05 -31.24 -13.03
C PRO A 543 5.00 -32.09 -13.73
N GLY A 544 5.41 -32.80 -14.78
CA GLY A 544 4.55 -33.69 -15.58
C GLY A 544 3.76 -33.01 -16.70
N CYS A 545 4.04 -31.75 -17.03
CA CYS A 545 3.41 -31.00 -18.13
C CYS A 545 1.88 -30.87 -18.03
N SER A 546 1.30 -31.21 -16.87
CA SER A 546 -0.04 -30.80 -16.47
C SER A 546 0.01 -29.32 -16.12
N GLY A 547 -0.81 -28.50 -16.79
CA GLY A 547 -0.75 -27.02 -16.71
C GLY A 547 -0.50 -26.44 -15.31
N GLY A 548 0.25 -25.34 -15.25
CA GLY A 548 0.73 -24.68 -14.04
C GLY A 548 2.01 -23.87 -14.33
N THR A 549 2.56 -23.18 -13.34
CA THR A 549 3.85 -22.47 -13.46
C THR A 549 5.01 -23.37 -13.02
N GLY A 550 6.21 -23.12 -13.54
CA GLY A 550 7.46 -23.69 -13.03
C GLY A 550 7.79 -23.21 -11.62
N SER A 551 8.95 -23.63 -11.11
CA SER A 551 9.42 -23.29 -9.77
C SER A 551 10.80 -22.64 -9.79
N ILE A 552 11.01 -21.65 -8.95
CA ILE A 552 12.34 -21.08 -8.68
C ILE A 552 12.82 -21.61 -7.32
N THR A 553 14.05 -22.10 -7.29
CA THR A 553 14.71 -22.59 -6.08
C THR A 553 15.91 -21.72 -5.76
N GLY A 554 16.01 -21.28 -4.50
CA GLY A 554 17.01 -20.33 -4.02
C GLY A 554 16.36 -19.01 -3.58
N THR A 555 17.09 -18.19 -2.84
CA THR A 555 16.63 -16.90 -2.31
C THR A 555 17.19 -15.75 -3.14
N MET A 556 16.37 -14.74 -3.42
CA MET A 556 16.78 -13.51 -4.11
C MET A 556 16.52 -12.31 -3.19
N THR A 557 17.47 -11.39 -3.10
CA THR A 557 17.36 -10.19 -2.27
C THR A 557 17.64 -8.95 -3.12
N GLN A 558 16.84 -7.91 -2.96
CA GLN A 558 17.01 -6.63 -3.64
C GLN A 558 18.45 -6.12 -3.52
N GLY A 559 19.08 -5.73 -4.63
CA GLY A 559 20.43 -5.18 -4.64
C GLY A 559 21.56 -6.19 -4.46
N ALA A 560 21.28 -7.46 -4.15
CA ALA A 560 22.29 -8.52 -4.03
C ALA A 560 22.47 -9.29 -5.34
N THR A 561 23.71 -9.63 -5.70
CA THR A 561 23.98 -10.45 -6.90
C THR A 561 23.44 -11.87 -6.70
N VAL A 562 22.63 -12.34 -7.65
CA VAL A 562 22.06 -13.69 -7.65
C VAL A 562 23.17 -14.72 -7.88
N SER A 563 23.23 -15.73 -7.01
CA SER A 563 24.18 -16.85 -7.12
C SER A 563 23.52 -18.14 -6.62
N GLY A 564 23.54 -19.19 -7.45
CA GLY A 564 23.01 -20.51 -7.09
C GLY A 564 21.47 -20.65 -7.13
N VAL A 565 20.77 -19.66 -7.68
CA VAL A 565 19.32 -19.70 -7.88
C VAL A 565 18.99 -20.34 -9.24
N THR A 566 18.06 -21.27 -9.28
CA THR A 566 17.67 -22.00 -10.50
C THR A 566 16.16 -21.94 -10.74
N MET A 567 15.77 -21.89 -12.01
CA MET A 567 14.38 -22.02 -12.44
C MET A 567 14.18 -23.38 -13.11
N GLU A 568 13.15 -24.11 -12.71
CA GLU A 568 12.76 -25.39 -13.31
C GLU A 568 11.43 -25.25 -14.06
N LEU A 569 11.42 -25.73 -15.30
CA LEU A 569 10.27 -25.73 -16.21
C LEU A 569 10.16 -27.10 -16.87
N TYR A 570 8.93 -27.53 -17.18
CA TYR A 570 8.69 -28.75 -17.94
C TYR A 570 8.08 -28.42 -19.30
N ALA A 571 8.70 -28.87 -20.38
CA ALA A 571 8.26 -28.63 -21.75
C ALA A 571 7.66 -29.89 -22.37
N GLU A 572 6.48 -29.77 -22.98
CA GLU A 572 5.84 -30.85 -23.74
C GLU A 572 6.38 -30.83 -25.18
N VAL A 573 7.34 -31.72 -25.49
CA VAL A 573 8.09 -31.69 -26.76
C VAL A 573 7.33 -32.44 -27.85
N THR A 574 6.99 -31.76 -28.95
CA THR A 574 6.35 -32.34 -30.14
C THR A 574 7.36 -32.67 -31.25
N GLN A 575 8.51 -31.99 -31.29
CA GLN A 575 9.63 -32.30 -32.18
C GLN A 575 10.96 -32.19 -31.43
N THR A 576 11.83 -33.21 -31.57
CA THR A 576 13.17 -33.21 -30.99
C THR A 576 14.09 -32.20 -31.68
N GLY A 577 15.05 -31.64 -30.93
CA GLY A 577 15.93 -30.59 -31.44
C GLY A 577 16.61 -29.81 -30.31
N THR A 578 17.30 -28.73 -30.65
CA THR A 578 17.93 -27.84 -29.65
C THR A 578 16.92 -26.86 -29.05
N TRP A 579 17.23 -26.33 -27.86
CA TRP A 579 16.48 -25.25 -27.22
C TRP A 579 17.43 -24.23 -26.57
N SER A 580 17.01 -22.97 -26.47
CA SER A 580 17.78 -21.89 -25.86
C SER A 580 16.86 -20.84 -25.23
N LEU A 581 16.68 -20.88 -23.91
CA LEU A 581 15.68 -20.06 -23.23
C LEU A 581 16.33 -19.01 -22.32
N GLU A 582 15.73 -17.82 -22.32
CA GLU A 582 16.03 -16.73 -21.40
C GLU A 582 14.73 -16.16 -20.81
N ALA A 583 14.75 -15.82 -19.52
CA ALA A 583 13.66 -15.11 -18.85
C ALA A 583 14.26 -14.00 -17.98
N THR A 584 13.97 -12.74 -18.30
CA THR A 584 14.52 -11.58 -17.58
C THR A 584 13.40 -10.78 -16.95
N GLU A 585 13.47 -10.59 -15.64
CA GLU A 585 12.54 -9.76 -14.87
C GLU A 585 13.29 -9.12 -13.70
N ASN A 586 12.96 -7.87 -13.38
CA ASN A 586 13.51 -7.12 -12.24
C ASN A 586 15.05 -7.16 -12.09
N GLY A 587 15.81 -7.18 -13.20
CA GLY A 587 17.29 -7.18 -13.16
C GLY A 587 17.93 -8.56 -12.93
N VAL A 588 17.13 -9.63 -12.90
CA VAL A 588 17.59 -11.02 -12.87
C VAL A 588 17.21 -11.72 -14.18
N THR A 589 18.18 -12.41 -14.77
CA THR A 589 18.01 -13.22 -15.98
C THR A 589 18.26 -14.69 -15.65
N PHE A 590 17.26 -15.54 -15.88
CA PHE A 590 17.40 -16.98 -15.95
C PHE A 590 17.71 -17.39 -17.38
N SER A 591 18.79 -18.15 -17.60
CA SER A 591 19.18 -18.59 -18.95
C SER A 591 19.66 -20.04 -18.98
N GLY A 592 19.51 -20.69 -20.13
CA GLY A 592 19.97 -22.06 -20.36
C GLY A 592 19.75 -22.50 -21.82
N SER A 593 20.49 -23.52 -22.24
CA SER A 593 20.36 -24.13 -23.56
C SER A 593 20.62 -25.63 -23.51
N GLY A 594 20.03 -26.41 -24.42
CA GLY A 594 20.20 -27.85 -24.46
C GLY A 594 19.61 -28.51 -25.70
N THR A 595 19.30 -29.81 -25.59
CA THR A 595 18.72 -30.61 -26.68
C THR A 595 17.68 -31.57 -26.11
N PHE A 596 16.48 -31.59 -26.70
CA PHE A 596 15.48 -32.63 -26.42
C PHE A 596 15.76 -33.86 -27.27
N ALA A 597 16.12 -34.97 -26.63
CA ALA A 597 16.43 -36.24 -27.30
C ALA A 597 15.19 -37.10 -27.59
N ALA A 598 14.02 -36.74 -27.04
CA ALA A 598 12.75 -37.45 -27.21
C ALA A 598 11.57 -36.47 -27.15
N THR A 599 10.43 -36.89 -27.71
CA THR A 599 9.14 -36.20 -27.58
C THR A 599 8.49 -36.47 -26.20
N GLY A 600 7.46 -35.71 -25.85
CA GLY A 600 6.76 -35.75 -24.56
C GLY A 600 7.37 -34.81 -23.51
N CYS A 601 6.92 -34.91 -22.27
CA CYS A 601 7.32 -34.01 -21.19
C CYS A 601 8.81 -34.13 -20.79
N GLN A 602 9.56 -33.03 -20.87
CA GLN A 602 10.99 -32.95 -20.56
C GLN A 602 11.29 -31.81 -19.56
N LEU A 603 12.17 -32.05 -18.58
CA LEU A 603 12.62 -31.04 -17.61
C LEU A 603 13.69 -30.11 -18.22
N ILE A 604 13.59 -28.83 -17.87
CA ILE A 604 14.54 -27.76 -18.18
C ILE A 604 14.97 -27.12 -16.86
N THR A 605 16.27 -26.88 -16.71
CA THR A 605 16.84 -26.10 -15.60
C THR A 605 17.57 -24.89 -16.16
N LEU A 606 17.14 -23.69 -15.78
CA LEU A 606 17.78 -22.41 -16.13
C LEU A 606 18.54 -21.86 -14.92
N THR A 607 19.68 -21.22 -15.15
CA THR A 607 20.51 -20.63 -14.08
C THR A 607 20.26 -19.13 -13.98
N GLY A 608 19.95 -18.64 -12.79
CA GLY A 608 19.73 -17.23 -12.50
C GLY A 608 21.04 -16.45 -12.33
N SER A 609 21.08 -15.25 -12.90
CA SER A 609 22.18 -14.29 -12.77
C SER A 609 21.64 -12.87 -12.79
N GLY A 610 22.41 -11.89 -12.30
CA GLY A 610 22.00 -10.49 -12.24
C GLY A 610 21.86 -9.97 -10.81
N THR A 611 21.16 -8.85 -10.63
CA THR A 611 20.98 -8.19 -9.33
C THR A 611 19.57 -7.61 -9.29
N PRO A 612 18.69 -8.07 -8.38
CA PRO A 612 17.31 -7.62 -8.36
C PRO A 612 17.21 -6.12 -8.07
N ALA A 613 16.39 -5.38 -8.82
CA ALA A 613 16.26 -3.94 -8.65
C ALA A 613 15.26 -3.56 -7.54
N ALA A 614 14.18 -4.33 -7.37
CA ALA A 614 13.11 -4.12 -6.39
C ALA A 614 12.79 -5.39 -5.59
N SER A 615 12.16 -5.24 -4.42
CA SER A 615 11.62 -6.34 -3.62
C SER A 615 10.13 -6.61 -3.95
N GLY A 616 9.64 -7.81 -3.64
CA GLY A 616 8.26 -8.24 -3.86
C GLY A 616 8.13 -9.45 -4.80
N ASP A 617 6.90 -9.82 -5.14
CA ASP A 617 6.60 -10.94 -6.03
C ASP A 617 6.85 -10.58 -7.50
N PHE A 618 7.68 -11.38 -8.18
CA PHE A 618 7.94 -11.24 -9.61
C PHE A 618 7.70 -12.55 -10.37
N THR A 619 7.29 -12.41 -11.62
CA THR A 619 7.05 -13.53 -12.54
C THR A 619 8.03 -13.44 -13.70
N TRP A 620 8.89 -14.46 -13.85
CA TRP A 620 9.79 -14.56 -14.98
C TRP A 620 9.14 -15.41 -16.06
N THR A 621 9.11 -14.89 -17.28
CA THR A 621 8.52 -15.53 -18.46
C THR A 621 9.60 -15.78 -19.51
N THR A 622 9.67 -17.00 -20.06
CA THR A 622 10.67 -17.35 -21.09
C THR A 622 10.39 -16.62 -22.41
N ASN A 623 11.47 -16.33 -23.13
CA ASN A 623 11.46 -15.68 -24.44
C ASN A 623 11.01 -16.59 -25.61
N SER A 624 10.15 -17.57 -25.35
CA SER A 624 9.66 -18.56 -26.33
C SER A 624 8.14 -18.48 -26.51
N MET A 625 7.61 -19.08 -27.57
CA MET A 625 6.17 -19.22 -27.77
C MET A 625 5.82 -20.69 -28.05
N PRO A 626 5.01 -21.37 -27.21
CA PRO A 626 4.41 -20.88 -25.96
C PRO A 626 5.47 -20.48 -24.92
N SER A 627 5.11 -19.61 -23.98
CA SER A 627 6.02 -19.15 -22.92
C SER A 627 5.85 -19.98 -21.65
N GLY A 628 6.96 -20.39 -21.03
CA GLY A 628 6.98 -20.90 -19.65
C GLY A 628 7.11 -19.76 -18.66
N SER A 629 6.55 -19.91 -17.46
CA SER A 629 6.71 -18.91 -16.39
C SER A 629 6.91 -19.56 -15.03
N ALA A 630 7.62 -18.85 -14.15
CA ALA A 630 7.76 -19.20 -12.73
C ALA A 630 7.76 -17.91 -11.88
N MET A 631 7.21 -17.99 -10.66
CA MET A 631 7.14 -16.87 -9.73
C MET A 631 8.07 -17.08 -8.54
N ALA A 632 8.64 -15.98 -8.03
CA ALA A 632 9.35 -15.94 -6.75
C ALA A 632 9.22 -14.56 -6.11
N ASP A 633 9.21 -14.54 -4.79
CA ASP A 633 9.36 -13.32 -4.00
C ASP A 633 10.84 -12.92 -3.94
N ILE A 634 11.10 -11.62 -4.00
CA ILE A 634 12.41 -11.03 -3.80
C ILE A 634 12.40 -10.28 -2.49
N ASP A 635 13.23 -10.75 -1.56
CA ASP A 635 13.35 -10.15 -0.24
C ASP A 635 13.86 -8.71 -0.33
N PHE A 636 13.29 -7.82 0.48
CA PHE A 636 13.80 -6.47 0.68
C PHE A 636 15.17 -6.52 1.40
N ASP A 637 16.12 -5.66 1.01
CA ASP A 637 17.44 -5.58 1.69
C ASP A 637 17.43 -4.59 2.87
N PRO A 638 17.29 -5.06 4.13
CA PRO A 638 17.33 -4.21 5.31
C PRO A 638 18.67 -3.49 5.54
N THR A 639 19.77 -3.91 4.89
CA THR A 639 21.09 -3.29 5.08
C THR A 639 21.22 -1.94 4.38
N SER A 640 20.31 -1.63 3.45
CA SER A 640 20.23 -0.34 2.77
C SER A 640 19.87 0.83 3.70
N PHE A 641 19.26 0.54 4.86
CA PHE A 641 18.90 1.56 5.84
C PHE A 641 20.03 1.86 6.83
N SER A 642 20.15 3.14 7.18
CA SER A 642 21.09 3.59 8.20
C SER A 642 20.74 3.07 9.60
N VAL A 643 21.76 2.80 10.42
CA VAL A 643 21.58 2.30 11.80
C VAL A 643 20.86 3.34 12.66
N GLY A 644 19.80 2.90 13.36
CA GLY A 644 19.01 3.73 14.25
C GLY A 644 19.40 3.65 15.73
N SER A 645 18.53 4.16 16.61
CA SER A 645 18.62 4.08 18.07
C SER A 645 17.56 3.16 18.68
N GLY A 646 17.72 2.77 19.94
CA GLY A 646 16.82 1.83 20.63
C GLY A 646 17.53 0.52 20.95
N SER A 647 16.79 -0.43 21.51
CA SER A 647 17.30 -1.75 21.87
C SER A 647 16.60 -2.82 21.06
N PHE A 648 17.35 -3.73 20.45
CA PHE A 648 16.81 -4.92 19.79
C PHE A 648 17.44 -6.17 20.39
N SER A 649 16.62 -7.08 20.91
CA SER A 649 17.10 -8.16 21.78
C SER A 649 16.33 -9.46 21.62
N GLY A 650 17.04 -10.57 21.80
CA GLY A 650 16.49 -11.93 21.90
C GLY A 650 17.65 -12.93 22.02
N ARG A 651 17.35 -14.23 22.04
CA ARG A 651 18.38 -15.28 22.16
C ARG A 651 19.11 -15.44 20.83
N THR A 652 20.43 -15.20 20.80
CA THR A 652 21.21 -15.17 19.55
C THR A 652 22.13 -16.38 19.35
N CYS A 653 22.12 -17.37 20.25
CA CYS A 653 22.97 -18.56 20.12
C CYS A 653 22.21 -19.82 20.53
N PHE A 654 22.32 -20.85 19.68
CA PHE A 654 21.73 -22.16 19.87
C PHE A 654 22.77 -23.26 19.68
N ASP A 655 22.89 -24.10 20.69
CA ASP A 655 23.67 -25.33 20.65
C ASP A 655 22.71 -26.48 20.35
N ILE A 656 22.91 -27.27 19.29
CA ILE A 656 21.92 -28.28 18.87
C ILE A 656 21.89 -29.54 19.73
N SER A 657 20.76 -30.25 19.73
CA SER A 657 20.54 -31.47 20.54
C SER A 657 21.17 -32.76 19.98
N LEU A 658 21.71 -32.77 18.76
CA LEU A 658 22.33 -33.95 18.11
C LEU A 658 23.86 -33.99 18.21
N SER A 659 24.39 -33.48 19.32
CA SER A 659 25.81 -33.15 19.45
C SER A 659 26.82 -34.31 19.38
N ASN A 660 28.01 -34.03 18.82
CA ASN A 660 29.22 -34.85 18.96
C ASN A 660 30.32 -34.20 19.85
N ASP A 661 31.17 -35.04 20.48
CA ASP A 661 32.31 -34.66 21.35
C ASP A 661 33.50 -34.07 20.56
N ASN A 662 33.28 -33.16 19.60
CA ASN A 662 34.41 -32.58 18.88
C ASN A 662 35.30 -31.77 19.84
N THR A 663 36.62 -31.97 19.73
CA THR A 663 37.64 -31.40 20.64
C THR A 663 38.05 -29.97 20.28
N ASN A 664 37.19 -29.22 19.57
CA ASN A 664 37.56 -27.96 18.90
C ASN A 664 36.76 -26.76 19.45
N ASP A 665 37.03 -26.39 20.71
CA ASP A 665 36.51 -25.17 21.39
C ASP A 665 35.03 -25.24 21.79
N CYS A 666 34.41 -26.41 21.65
CA CYS A 666 32.97 -26.58 21.83
C CYS A 666 32.52 -27.03 23.21
N GLY A 667 33.45 -27.19 24.16
CA GLY A 667 33.18 -27.75 25.48
C GLY A 667 32.87 -29.26 25.42
N ASN A 668 33.03 -29.95 26.54
CA ASN A 668 32.68 -31.37 26.62
C ASN A 668 31.14 -31.54 26.51
N LEU A 669 30.64 -32.59 25.82
CA LEU A 669 29.19 -32.82 25.74
C LEU A 669 28.51 -32.82 27.11
N ALA A 670 29.13 -33.46 28.11
CA ALA A 670 28.58 -33.55 29.46
C ALA A 670 28.36 -32.18 30.14
N SER A 671 29.17 -31.17 29.82
CA SER A 671 29.04 -29.83 30.39
C SER A 671 28.01 -28.95 29.65
N ARG A 672 27.60 -29.34 28.45
CA ARG A 672 26.67 -28.57 27.60
C ARG A 672 25.29 -29.19 27.37
N LEU A 673 25.01 -30.38 27.89
CA LEU A 673 23.68 -31.02 27.81
C LEU A 673 22.51 -30.09 28.21
N SER A 674 22.72 -29.20 29.18
CA SER A 674 21.69 -28.25 29.64
C SER A 674 21.45 -27.04 28.74
N GLN A 675 22.29 -26.84 27.72
CA GLN A 675 22.20 -25.73 26.76
C GLN A 675 21.60 -26.13 25.42
N GLN A 676 21.49 -27.45 25.20
CA GLN A 676 21.04 -28.01 23.94
C GLN A 676 19.64 -27.53 23.59
N SER A 677 19.47 -27.25 22.31
CA SER A 677 18.31 -26.65 21.69
C SER A 677 17.85 -27.66 20.65
N ASP A 678 16.64 -28.17 20.82
CA ASP A 678 16.04 -29.11 19.89
C ASP A 678 15.07 -28.36 18.97
N PHE A 679 15.46 -28.15 17.72
CA PHE A 679 14.63 -27.41 16.77
C PHE A 679 13.37 -28.16 16.29
N THR A 680 13.15 -29.41 16.75
CA THR A 680 11.86 -30.09 16.60
C THR A 680 10.87 -29.75 17.72
N ASP A 681 11.35 -29.19 18.84
CA ASP A 681 10.51 -28.69 19.93
C ASP A 681 9.93 -27.31 19.55
N PRO A 682 8.59 -27.13 19.59
CA PRO A 682 7.95 -25.84 19.32
C PRO A 682 8.52 -24.65 20.12
N GLU A 683 8.97 -24.86 21.36
CA GLU A 683 9.51 -23.78 22.21
C GLU A 683 10.89 -23.30 21.75
N THR A 684 11.65 -24.13 21.05
CA THR A 684 12.95 -23.75 20.48
C THR A 684 12.82 -23.33 19.02
N HIS A 685 11.93 -24.00 18.29
CA HIS A 685 11.57 -23.67 16.91
C HIS A 685 11.03 -22.24 16.80
N THR A 686 10.30 -21.78 17.81
CA THR A 686 9.64 -20.47 17.81
C THR A 686 10.28 -19.55 18.86
N GLN A 687 10.97 -18.51 18.43
CA GLN A 687 11.60 -17.55 19.34
C GLN A 687 10.98 -16.16 19.21
N SER A 688 11.05 -15.39 20.29
CA SER A 688 10.62 -13.99 20.31
C SER A 688 11.81 -13.03 20.36
N TYR A 689 11.70 -11.94 19.60
CA TYR A 689 12.66 -10.85 19.57
C TYR A 689 11.95 -9.53 19.81
N THR A 690 12.51 -8.70 20.68
CA THR A 690 11.84 -7.48 21.14
C THR A 690 12.64 -6.26 20.74
N PHE A 691 12.00 -5.36 20.00
CA PHE A 691 12.48 -4.01 19.75
C PHE A 691 11.85 -3.04 20.75
N THR A 692 12.68 -2.25 21.43
CA THR A 692 12.24 -1.14 22.28
C THR A 692 12.78 0.17 21.70
N PRO A 693 11.91 1.05 21.19
CA PRO A 693 12.34 2.30 20.55
C PRO A 693 12.96 3.26 21.57
N SER A 694 13.92 4.07 21.10
CA SER A 694 14.40 5.24 21.85
C SER A 694 13.55 6.44 21.45
N GLY A 695 12.63 6.85 22.33
CA GLY A 695 11.63 7.87 22.00
C GLY A 695 10.44 7.29 21.24
N THR A 696 9.84 8.11 20.38
CA THR A 696 8.61 7.78 19.64
C THR A 696 8.91 7.59 18.17
N VAL A 697 8.59 6.41 17.64
CA VAL A 697 8.83 6.01 16.24
C VAL A 697 7.51 5.66 15.54
N SER A 698 7.57 5.27 14.27
CA SER A 698 6.41 4.73 13.55
C SER A 698 6.83 3.59 12.63
N ASN A 699 5.85 2.81 12.16
CA ASN A 699 6.04 1.85 11.08
C ASN A 699 7.16 0.81 11.34
N VAL A 700 7.08 0.14 12.50
CA VAL A 700 8.00 -0.91 12.92
C VAL A 700 7.72 -2.20 12.16
N ARG A 701 8.72 -2.76 11.50
CA ARG A 701 8.68 -3.99 10.69
C ARG A 701 9.87 -4.86 11.05
N PHE A 702 9.80 -6.14 10.71
CA PHE A 702 10.90 -7.08 10.91
C PHE A 702 11.25 -7.81 9.63
N ALA A 703 12.52 -8.12 9.46
CA ALA A 703 13.06 -8.84 8.32
C ALA A 703 14.20 -9.75 8.80
N TYR A 704 14.60 -10.71 7.97
CA TYR A 704 15.79 -11.51 8.22
C TYR A 704 16.56 -11.78 6.93
N ILE A 705 17.84 -12.09 7.06
CA ILE A 705 18.70 -12.59 5.99
C ILE A 705 19.42 -13.82 6.54
N ASN A 706 19.21 -14.98 5.93
CA ASN A 706 20.02 -16.16 6.21
C ASN A 706 21.41 -15.98 5.58
N THR A 707 22.44 -15.75 6.40
CA THR A 707 23.79 -15.43 5.92
C THR A 707 24.58 -16.67 5.49
N ASN A 708 24.30 -17.83 6.09
CA ASN A 708 24.70 -19.14 5.57
C ASN A 708 23.78 -20.26 6.07
N GLY A 709 23.32 -21.11 5.15
CA GLY A 709 22.35 -22.18 5.44
C GLY A 709 20.94 -21.66 5.75
N SER A 710 19.97 -22.57 5.86
CA SER A 710 18.55 -22.22 6.08
C SER A 710 18.23 -22.15 7.56
N VAL A 711 18.55 -21.03 8.21
CA VAL A 711 18.38 -20.88 9.68
C VAL A 711 16.98 -20.44 10.05
N VAL A 712 16.54 -19.28 9.57
CA VAL A 712 15.19 -18.75 9.79
C VAL A 712 14.32 -19.09 8.59
N THR A 713 13.10 -19.56 8.86
CA THR A 713 12.12 -19.91 7.82
C THR A 713 11.08 -18.82 7.64
N THR A 714 10.65 -18.17 8.72
CA THR A 714 9.69 -17.07 8.68
C THR A 714 9.88 -16.12 9.87
N ILE A 715 9.50 -14.85 9.68
CA ILE A 715 9.40 -13.83 10.73
C ILE A 715 8.04 -13.15 10.62
N SER A 716 7.43 -12.82 11.77
CA SER A 716 6.16 -12.11 11.82
C SER A 716 6.12 -11.15 13.01
N GLY A 717 5.18 -10.21 13.01
CA GLY A 717 5.04 -9.17 14.03
C GLY A 717 5.16 -7.77 13.44
N GLY A 718 5.52 -6.81 14.28
CA GLY A 718 5.63 -5.40 13.89
C GLY A 718 4.43 -4.56 14.28
N ASN A 719 4.45 -3.28 13.91
CA ASN A 719 3.39 -2.31 14.14
C ASN A 719 3.51 -1.19 13.10
N THR A 720 2.58 -1.15 12.14
CA THR A 720 2.56 -0.16 11.04
C THR A 720 2.02 1.21 11.45
N GLY A 721 1.66 1.39 12.72
CA GLY A 721 1.05 2.61 13.25
C GLY A 721 2.02 3.75 13.56
N ASN A 722 1.44 4.83 14.07
CA ASN A 722 2.12 6.05 14.49
C ASN A 722 2.30 6.09 16.01
N ASN A 723 3.20 6.95 16.48
CA ASN A 723 3.44 7.24 17.89
C ASN A 723 3.81 6.02 18.75
N ILE A 724 4.63 5.12 18.22
CA ILE A 724 5.05 3.90 18.89
C ILE A 724 6.19 4.22 19.86
N SER A 725 5.94 4.08 21.16
CA SER A 725 6.95 4.26 22.23
C SER A 725 7.08 3.04 23.15
N THR A 726 6.31 1.98 22.90
CA THR A 726 6.31 0.74 23.68
C THR A 726 7.07 -0.36 22.95
N PRO A 727 7.55 -1.40 23.66
CA PRO A 727 8.19 -2.55 23.02
C PRO A 727 7.30 -3.23 21.97
N VAL A 728 7.91 -3.64 20.85
CA VAL A 728 7.29 -4.37 19.74
C VAL A 728 8.01 -5.70 19.58
N VAL A 729 7.24 -6.78 19.46
CA VAL A 729 7.79 -8.16 19.42
C VAL A 729 7.66 -8.73 18.01
N ALA A 730 8.70 -9.44 17.59
CA ALA A 730 8.72 -10.32 16.44
C ALA A 730 8.71 -11.78 16.89
N THR A 731 7.96 -12.61 16.18
CA THR A 731 7.98 -14.06 16.30
C THR A 731 8.78 -14.63 15.13
N VAL A 732 9.83 -15.39 15.43
CA VAL A 732 10.78 -15.96 14.46
C VAL A 732 10.70 -17.48 14.52
N ASN A 733 10.45 -18.12 13.39
CA ASN A 733 10.46 -19.57 13.26
C ASN A 733 11.77 -20.03 12.62
N TYR A 734 12.44 -20.96 13.29
CA TYR A 734 13.70 -21.57 12.85
C TYR A 734 13.46 -22.82 12.02
N SER A 735 14.41 -23.25 11.18
CA SER A 735 14.23 -24.51 10.46
C SER A 735 14.27 -25.70 11.43
N THR A 736 13.32 -26.63 11.30
CA THR A 736 13.29 -27.87 12.10
C THR A 736 14.43 -28.83 11.76
N THR A 737 15.10 -28.62 10.61
CA THR A 737 16.26 -29.41 10.17
C THR A 737 17.57 -28.97 10.83
N LEU A 738 17.58 -27.89 11.62
CA LEU A 738 18.82 -27.34 12.18
C LEU A 738 19.59 -28.31 13.08
N ASN A 739 18.89 -29.24 13.73
CA ASN A 739 19.53 -30.31 14.50
C ASN A 739 20.48 -31.16 13.63
N THR A 740 20.17 -31.36 12.34
CA THR A 740 21.03 -32.09 11.41
C THR A 740 21.96 -31.15 10.64
N ASP A 741 21.48 -29.97 10.24
CA ASP A 741 22.21 -29.08 9.34
C ASP A 741 23.41 -28.43 10.04
N ALA A 742 23.32 -28.20 11.36
CA ALA A 742 24.40 -27.64 12.14
C ALA A 742 25.31 -28.69 12.80
N LEU A 743 25.12 -29.98 12.50
CA LEU A 743 25.87 -31.08 13.11
C LEU A 743 27.38 -30.96 12.87
N GLY A 744 28.17 -30.98 13.96
CA GLY A 744 29.62 -30.83 13.90
C GLY A 744 30.13 -29.42 13.58
N LEU A 745 29.26 -28.41 13.46
CA LEU A 745 29.69 -27.02 13.29
C LEU A 745 30.21 -26.45 14.61
N THR A 746 31.32 -25.72 14.53
CA THR A 746 32.02 -25.12 15.67
C THR A 746 31.70 -23.63 15.80
N ALA A 747 32.26 -22.97 16.82
CA ALA A 747 32.16 -21.52 16.95
C ALA A 747 32.82 -20.73 15.79
N ALA A 748 33.73 -21.35 15.03
CA ALA A 748 34.40 -20.71 13.89
C ALA A 748 33.58 -20.78 12.59
N ASN A 749 32.59 -21.67 12.50
CA ASN A 749 31.79 -21.90 11.30
C ASN A 749 30.31 -22.22 11.60
N PRO A 750 29.61 -21.41 12.42
CA PRO A 750 28.18 -21.62 12.69
C PRO A 750 27.33 -21.39 11.43
N LEU A 751 26.12 -21.95 11.43
CA LEU A 751 25.04 -21.41 10.59
C LEU A 751 24.54 -20.10 11.21
N THR A 752 24.21 -19.14 10.36
CA THR A 752 23.93 -17.77 10.78
C THR A 752 22.77 -17.15 10.03
N ALA A 753 22.01 -16.34 10.75
CA ALA A 753 21.02 -15.44 10.18
C ALA A 753 21.07 -14.08 10.88
N ASP A 754 21.01 -13.02 10.09
CA ASP A 754 20.81 -11.67 10.58
C ASP A 754 19.31 -11.39 10.67
N ILE A 755 18.84 -10.95 11.84
CA ILE A 755 17.47 -10.49 12.06
C ILE A 755 17.52 -8.97 12.21
N TYR A 756 16.58 -8.30 11.53
CA TYR A 756 16.48 -6.86 11.49
C TYR A 756 15.14 -6.41 12.05
N VAL A 757 15.18 -5.30 12.80
CA VAL A 757 14.03 -4.43 12.97
C VAL A 757 14.23 -3.19 12.11
N LEU A 758 13.18 -2.82 11.39
CA LEU A 758 13.10 -1.65 10.52
C LEU A 758 12.03 -0.72 11.10
N TYR A 759 12.29 0.58 11.17
CA TYR A 759 11.30 1.54 11.65
C TYR A 759 11.56 2.94 11.11
N ASN A 760 10.54 3.77 11.06
CA ASN A 760 10.68 5.18 10.73
C ASN A 760 10.98 5.97 12.01
N ASP A 761 12.09 6.74 12.04
CA ASP A 761 12.51 7.50 13.22
C ASP A 761 11.63 8.72 13.55
N GLY A 762 10.64 9.03 12.70
CA GLY A 762 9.59 10.00 12.96
C GLY A 762 8.35 9.37 13.60
N ALA A 763 7.59 10.17 14.36
CA ALA A 763 6.41 9.69 15.08
C ALA A 763 5.18 9.44 14.18
N SER A 764 5.17 9.93 12.94
CA SER A 764 4.02 9.78 12.02
C SER A 764 4.46 9.52 10.58
N ASN A 765 5.41 8.60 10.41
CA ASN A 765 6.01 8.18 9.13
C ASN A 765 6.58 9.35 8.32
N ASN A 766 7.10 10.37 9.02
CA ASN A 766 7.64 11.61 8.49
C ASN A 766 9.17 11.73 8.66
N GLY A 767 9.80 10.71 9.24
CA GLY A 767 11.24 10.59 9.41
C GLY A 767 11.88 9.72 8.34
N THR A 768 13.08 9.23 8.64
CA THR A 768 13.86 8.31 7.80
C THR A 768 13.73 6.89 8.34
N ASP A 769 13.68 5.92 7.43
CA ASP A 769 13.72 4.52 7.82
C ASP A 769 15.12 4.13 8.32
N ARG A 770 15.14 3.50 9.49
CA ARG A 770 16.33 3.04 10.21
C ARG A 770 16.24 1.54 10.46
N GLN A 771 17.40 0.95 10.72
CA GLN A 771 17.48 -0.45 11.11
C GLN A 771 18.30 -0.67 12.39
N LEU A 772 17.96 -1.74 13.13
CA LEU A 772 18.87 -2.39 14.07
C LEU A 772 18.96 -3.87 13.72
N LYS A 773 20.15 -4.44 13.93
CA LYS A 773 20.48 -5.81 13.56
C LYS A 773 20.93 -6.63 14.77
N ILE A 774 20.53 -7.90 14.79
CA ILE A 774 21.12 -8.94 15.63
C ILE A 774 21.48 -10.14 14.76
N THR A 775 22.60 -10.80 15.06
CA THR A 775 23.03 -12.01 14.35
C THR A 775 22.78 -13.21 15.25
N VAL A 776 22.12 -14.23 14.71
CA VAL A 776 21.87 -15.51 15.37
C VAL A 776 22.85 -16.55 14.85
N GLU A 777 23.37 -17.36 15.76
CA GLU A 777 24.27 -18.47 15.47
C GLU A 777 23.65 -19.81 15.91
N VAL A 778 23.69 -20.80 15.02
CA VAL A 778 23.30 -22.19 15.31
C VAL A 778 24.48 -23.11 15.01
N LYS A 779 24.86 -23.92 16.00
CA LYS A 779 26.08 -24.73 15.97
C LYS A 779 25.96 -25.96 16.87
N ASP A 780 26.88 -26.91 16.68
CA ASP A 780 27.09 -28.04 17.58
C ASP A 780 28.22 -27.69 18.56
N CYS A 781 28.02 -26.62 19.32
CA CYS A 781 29.07 -25.97 20.09
C CYS A 781 28.48 -25.11 21.20
N ALA A 782 29.18 -25.05 22.33
CA ALA A 782 28.81 -24.24 23.49
C ALA A 782 28.36 -22.80 23.13
N CYS A 783 27.25 -22.37 23.74
CA CYS A 783 26.81 -20.99 23.70
C CYS A 783 27.23 -20.26 24.97
N CYS A 784 27.92 -19.14 24.82
CA CYS A 784 28.43 -18.36 25.93
C CYS A 784 27.65 -17.05 26.05
N GLY A 785 26.76 -16.96 27.04
CA GLY A 785 26.01 -15.75 27.29
C GLY A 785 24.90 -15.91 28.33
N ALA A 786 24.25 -14.80 28.63
CA ALA A 786 23.27 -14.71 29.71
C ALA A 786 22.32 -13.52 29.50
N TYR A 787 21.21 -13.50 30.25
CA TYR A 787 20.29 -12.38 30.27
C TYR A 787 20.86 -11.21 31.08
N VAL A 788 20.89 -10.01 30.51
CA VAL A 788 21.38 -8.79 31.18
C VAL A 788 20.25 -7.81 31.51
N ALA A 789 19.06 -8.04 30.96
CA ALA A 789 17.82 -7.35 31.27
C ALA A 789 16.63 -8.29 30.93
N PRO A 790 15.37 -7.97 31.27
CA PRO A 790 14.23 -8.82 30.93
C PRO A 790 14.17 -9.11 29.42
N GLY A 791 14.30 -10.38 29.03
CA GLY A 791 14.32 -10.80 27.62
C GLY A 791 15.56 -10.39 26.82
N VAL A 792 16.55 -9.72 27.42
CA VAL A 792 17.76 -9.27 26.74
C VAL A 792 18.90 -10.23 26.99
N TRP A 793 19.05 -11.21 26.09
CA TRP A 793 20.21 -12.11 26.11
C TRP A 793 21.38 -11.48 25.36
N LYS A 794 22.58 -11.58 25.93
CA LYS A 794 23.81 -11.08 25.30
C LYS A 794 24.88 -12.17 25.29
N THR A 795 25.58 -12.28 24.18
CA THR A 795 26.77 -13.11 24.05
C THR A 795 27.90 -12.53 24.91
N PHE A 796 28.57 -13.39 25.66
CA PHE A 796 29.82 -13.07 26.36
C PHE A 796 30.94 -13.92 25.77
N MET A 797 32.19 -13.46 25.87
CA MET A 797 33.33 -14.34 25.58
C MET A 797 33.28 -15.58 26.47
N CYS A 798 33.54 -16.76 25.90
CA CYS A 798 33.52 -18.04 26.60
C CYS A 798 34.56 -18.15 27.72
N HIS A 799 35.65 -17.39 27.64
CA HIS A 799 36.70 -17.32 28.66
C HIS A 799 36.98 -15.90 29.12
N ASN A 800 37.63 -15.74 30.27
CA ASN A 800 38.09 -14.43 30.70
C ASN A 800 39.11 -13.91 29.68
N LEU A 801 39.13 -12.60 29.44
CA LEU A 801 40.08 -12.01 28.51
C LEU A 801 41.52 -12.39 28.90
N GLY A 802 42.34 -12.77 27.93
CA GLY A 802 43.71 -13.25 28.17
C GLY A 802 43.79 -14.66 28.77
N ALA A 803 42.77 -15.50 28.61
CA ALA A 803 42.80 -16.91 28.97
C ALA A 803 43.98 -17.64 28.29
N ALA A 804 44.57 -18.61 28.99
CA ALA A 804 45.75 -19.32 28.52
C ALA A 804 45.45 -20.33 27.41
N ASN A 805 44.22 -20.85 27.38
CA ASN A 805 43.75 -21.72 26.32
C ASN A 805 42.28 -21.40 26.03
N THR A 806 42.03 -20.82 24.85
CA THR A 806 40.67 -20.50 24.36
C THR A 806 39.90 -21.72 23.89
N ASN A 807 40.55 -22.89 23.85
CA ASN A 807 39.98 -24.15 23.41
C ASN A 807 39.53 -25.01 24.59
N ALA A 808 39.89 -24.60 25.81
CA ALA A 808 39.45 -25.25 27.03
C ALA A 808 37.93 -25.15 27.19
N ASP A 809 37.31 -26.16 27.79
CA ASP A 809 35.87 -26.12 28.07
C ASP A 809 35.53 -24.90 28.96
N PRO A 810 34.71 -23.95 28.47
CA PRO A 810 34.42 -22.72 29.20
C PRO A 810 33.61 -22.95 30.48
N PHE A 811 32.95 -24.09 30.64
CA PHE A 811 32.10 -24.40 31.80
C PHE A 811 32.78 -25.34 32.80
N THR A 812 33.98 -25.83 32.48
CA THR A 812 34.80 -26.65 33.38
C THR A 812 35.84 -25.78 34.08
N PRO A 813 35.82 -25.67 35.42
CA PRO A 813 36.82 -24.88 36.15
C PRO A 813 38.24 -25.38 35.91
N SER A 814 39.12 -24.50 35.42
CA SER A 814 40.54 -24.80 35.22
C SER A 814 41.41 -23.55 35.25
N TRP A 815 42.72 -23.73 35.30
CA TRP A 815 43.67 -22.62 35.22
C TRP A 815 43.61 -21.93 33.85
N GLU A 816 43.29 -22.69 32.79
CA GLU A 816 43.30 -22.28 31.39
C GLU A 816 42.35 -21.11 31.10
N ILE A 817 41.23 -21.05 31.84
CA ILE A 817 40.11 -20.14 31.54
C ILE A 817 40.08 -18.87 32.41
N ASN A 818 41.04 -18.72 33.34
CA ASN A 818 41.03 -17.62 34.33
C ASN A 818 41.35 -16.24 33.76
N GLY A 819 42.13 -16.18 32.69
CA GLY A 819 42.51 -14.92 32.05
C GLY A 819 43.43 -14.01 32.87
N GLY A 820 43.69 -12.84 32.30
CA GLY A 820 44.53 -11.80 32.89
C GLY A 820 43.79 -10.88 33.86
N TYR A 821 44.51 -9.89 34.37
CA TYR A 821 44.02 -8.89 35.32
C TYR A 821 44.37 -7.48 34.83
N TRP A 822 43.36 -6.62 34.70
CA TRP A 822 43.50 -5.25 34.25
C TRP A 822 43.21 -4.28 35.38
N GLN A 823 43.99 -3.22 35.51
CA GLN A 823 43.49 -2.01 36.18
C GLN A 823 42.42 -1.36 35.33
N TRP A 824 41.46 -0.71 35.98
CA TRP A 824 40.29 -0.15 35.31
C TRP A 824 40.69 0.91 34.27
N GLY A 825 40.00 0.92 33.13
CA GLY A 825 40.20 1.91 32.07
C GLY A 825 41.39 1.66 31.14
N ARG A 826 42.11 0.54 31.28
CA ARG A 826 43.37 0.26 30.55
C ARG A 826 43.16 -0.69 29.36
N LYS A 827 43.84 -0.42 28.24
CA LYS A 827 43.90 -1.34 27.09
C LYS A 827 44.72 -2.61 27.38
N GLY A 828 45.69 -2.52 28.29
CA GLY A 828 46.72 -3.54 28.46
C GLY A 828 47.78 -3.51 27.35
N PRO A 829 48.80 -4.39 27.40
CA PRO A 829 49.79 -4.52 26.34
C PRO A 829 49.19 -5.16 25.08
N ASN A 830 49.99 -5.30 24.02
CA ASN A 830 49.57 -6.02 22.81
C ASN A 830 49.04 -7.43 23.18
N PRO A 831 47.92 -7.90 22.59
CA PRO A 831 47.37 -9.23 22.86
C PRO A 831 48.38 -10.38 22.81
N ALA A 832 49.39 -10.30 21.93
CA ALA A 832 50.47 -11.30 21.84
C ALA A 832 51.31 -11.44 23.12
N LEU A 833 51.21 -10.48 24.05
CA LEU A 833 51.96 -10.43 25.32
C LEU A 833 51.10 -10.79 26.54
N TRP A 834 49.80 -11.09 26.37
CA TRP A 834 48.87 -11.29 27.48
C TRP A 834 49.14 -12.55 28.32
N LEU A 835 49.97 -13.47 27.83
CA LEU A 835 50.23 -14.75 28.48
C LEU A 835 51.52 -14.78 29.30
N ASN A 836 52.42 -13.81 29.15
CA ASN A 836 53.77 -13.91 29.71
C ASN A 836 54.37 -12.58 30.17
N THR A 837 53.58 -11.50 30.20
CA THR A 837 54.07 -10.17 30.56
C THR A 837 53.25 -9.56 31.69
N ASN A 838 53.95 -9.06 32.71
CA ASN A 838 53.38 -8.17 33.72
C ASN A 838 53.83 -6.73 33.45
N THR A 839 52.96 -5.75 33.70
CA THR A 839 53.25 -4.32 33.58
C THR A 839 52.70 -3.58 34.80
N ALA A 840 52.96 -2.28 34.92
CA ALA A 840 52.45 -1.44 36.01
C ALA A 840 50.91 -1.44 36.18
N ASN A 841 50.15 -1.88 35.17
CA ASN A 841 48.67 -1.81 35.18
C ASN A 841 47.98 -3.07 34.58
N PHE A 842 48.74 -4.11 34.27
CA PHE A 842 48.23 -5.37 33.71
C PHE A 842 49.07 -6.53 34.21
N ALA A 843 48.42 -7.64 34.55
CA ALA A 843 49.08 -8.90 34.90
C ALA A 843 48.51 -10.05 34.07
N HIS A 844 49.37 -10.93 33.55
CA HIS A 844 48.91 -12.12 32.86
C HIS A 844 48.23 -13.13 33.81
N GLY A 845 47.43 -14.04 33.24
CA GLY A 845 46.84 -15.16 33.97
C GLY A 845 47.86 -16.24 34.37
N PRO A 846 47.43 -17.32 35.02
CA PRO A 846 48.29 -18.49 35.22
C PRO A 846 48.64 -19.14 33.87
N THR A 847 49.86 -19.65 33.72
CA THR A 847 50.32 -20.36 32.52
C THR A 847 50.34 -21.88 32.68
N GLY A 848 49.88 -22.38 33.83
CA GLY A 848 49.87 -23.79 34.18
C GLY A 848 49.27 -24.04 35.56
N PRO A 849 49.10 -25.31 35.96
CA PRO A 849 48.42 -25.68 37.19
C PRO A 849 49.28 -25.53 38.45
N THR A 850 50.60 -25.37 38.32
CA THR A 850 51.52 -25.36 39.47
C THR A 850 51.70 -23.97 40.09
N GLU A 851 52.27 -23.93 41.29
CA GLU A 851 52.53 -22.66 41.99
C GLU A 851 53.51 -21.75 41.22
N SER A 852 54.55 -22.32 40.60
CA SER A 852 55.51 -21.57 39.77
C SER A 852 54.87 -20.94 38.52
N GLU A 853 53.76 -21.49 38.06
CA GLU A 853 53.04 -21.05 36.86
C GLU A 853 51.81 -20.18 37.21
N SER A 854 51.53 -19.98 38.50
CA SER A 854 50.33 -19.27 38.99
C SER A 854 50.36 -17.75 38.82
N ASN A 855 51.52 -17.20 38.45
CA ASN A 855 51.83 -15.76 38.40
C ASN A 855 51.46 -15.04 39.72
N ASN A 856 51.74 -15.61 40.89
CA ASN A 856 51.21 -15.06 42.16
C ASN A 856 51.96 -13.85 42.75
N ALA A 857 53.20 -13.61 42.31
CA ALA A 857 54.10 -12.64 42.93
C ALA A 857 53.63 -11.18 42.80
N ALA A 858 54.18 -10.31 43.66
CA ALA A 858 54.01 -8.86 43.56
C ALA A 858 54.66 -8.32 42.27
N ILE A 859 54.07 -7.28 41.70
CA ILE A 859 54.49 -6.68 40.43
C ILE A 859 55.15 -5.33 40.72
N THR A 860 56.39 -5.17 40.25
CA THR A 860 57.14 -3.92 40.36
C THR A 860 56.39 -2.79 39.65
N ASP A 861 56.30 -1.63 40.31
CA ASP A 861 55.61 -0.42 39.84
C ASP A 861 54.10 -0.57 39.63
N TRP A 862 53.46 -1.55 40.29
CA TRP A 862 52.01 -1.68 40.26
C TRP A 862 51.31 -0.43 40.81
N GLY A 863 50.38 0.15 40.03
CA GLY A 863 49.60 1.32 40.44
C GLY A 863 49.95 2.61 39.70
N GLY A 864 49.88 2.59 38.36
CA GLY A 864 50.12 3.80 37.55
C GLY A 864 49.05 4.90 37.73
N ILE A 865 49.27 6.07 37.10
CA ILE A 865 48.35 7.22 37.16
C ILE A 865 46.95 6.81 36.73
N LEU A 866 45.95 6.98 37.60
CA LEU A 866 44.56 6.65 37.30
C LEU A 866 44.09 7.36 36.02
N LEU A 867 43.39 6.63 35.16
CA LEU A 867 42.84 7.19 33.95
C LEU A 867 41.51 7.88 34.21
N ASN A 868 41.18 8.82 33.32
CA ASN A 868 39.94 9.59 33.39
C ASN A 868 38.69 8.69 33.30
N ASN A 869 37.56 9.21 33.78
CA ASN A 869 36.25 8.54 33.80
C ASN A 869 35.73 8.12 32.42
N HIS A 870 36.34 8.64 31.37
CA HIS A 870 35.97 8.45 29.98
C HIS A 870 36.80 7.37 29.29
N SER A 871 37.64 6.63 30.03
CA SER A 871 38.51 5.62 29.41
C SER A 871 37.74 4.38 28.97
N TRP A 872 36.83 3.91 29.83
CA TRP A 872 35.74 2.98 29.47
C TRP A 872 34.40 3.70 29.66
N GLN A 873 33.33 3.20 29.05
CA GLN A 873 31.98 3.70 29.23
C GLN A 873 30.98 2.56 29.02
N GLY A 874 30.01 2.40 29.91
CA GLY A 874 28.91 1.46 29.74
C GLY A 874 28.22 1.61 28.39
N GLY A 875 27.93 0.48 27.73
CA GLY A 875 27.24 0.47 26.43
C GLY A 875 28.11 0.80 25.21
N VAL A 876 29.35 1.30 25.37
CA VAL A 876 30.15 1.81 24.24
C VAL A 876 31.59 1.31 24.27
N LYS A 877 32.06 0.75 23.15
CA LYS A 877 33.47 0.40 23.00
C LYS A 877 34.33 1.66 22.80
N ARG A 878 35.23 1.94 23.74
CA ARG A 878 36.18 3.08 23.65
C ARG A 878 37.59 2.62 23.27
N PRO A 879 38.50 3.52 22.82
CA PRO A 879 39.85 3.12 22.40
C PRO A 879 40.65 2.33 23.45
N ASN A 880 40.45 2.62 24.74
CA ASN A 880 41.12 1.93 25.84
C ASN A 880 40.42 0.63 26.29
N ASP A 881 39.28 0.27 25.68
CA ASP A 881 38.58 -0.98 25.94
C ASP A 881 39.42 -2.18 25.45
N PRO A 882 39.84 -3.11 26.33
CA PRO A 882 40.75 -4.20 25.98
C PRO A 882 40.08 -5.34 25.21
N CYS A 883 38.76 -5.39 25.10
CA CYS A 883 38.07 -6.46 24.41
C CYS A 883 38.35 -6.44 22.89
N PRO A 884 38.19 -7.58 22.18
CA PRO A 884 38.38 -7.65 20.73
C PRO A 884 37.27 -6.89 19.96
N ALA A 885 37.40 -6.81 18.63
CA ALA A 885 36.32 -6.30 17.77
C ALA A 885 35.03 -7.13 17.96
N GLY A 886 33.87 -6.49 17.85
CA GLY A 886 32.56 -7.10 18.16
C GLY A 886 32.23 -7.19 19.65
N PHE A 887 33.22 -7.01 20.54
CA PHE A 887 33.03 -7.08 22.00
C PHE A 887 33.47 -5.81 22.73
N ARG A 888 32.97 -5.60 23.95
CA ARG A 888 33.36 -4.51 24.86
C ARG A 888 33.35 -4.94 26.32
N VAL A 889 33.87 -4.09 27.21
CA VAL A 889 33.70 -4.27 28.65
C VAL A 889 32.21 -4.08 29.00
N PRO A 890 31.60 -4.97 29.81
CA PRO A 890 30.20 -4.84 30.20
C PRO A 890 29.93 -3.58 31.04
N SER A 891 28.74 -3.00 30.95
CA SER A 891 28.29 -1.98 31.92
C SER A 891 28.01 -2.63 33.29
N GLY A 892 27.92 -1.79 34.31
CA GLY A 892 27.52 -2.19 35.65
C GLY A 892 26.11 -2.76 35.65
N ASP A 893 25.20 -2.15 34.90
CA ASP A 893 23.82 -2.62 34.78
C ASP A 893 23.74 -4.00 34.10
N GLU A 894 24.58 -4.26 33.12
CA GLU A 894 24.64 -5.57 32.45
C GLU A 894 25.16 -6.66 33.39
N LEU A 895 26.21 -6.37 34.17
CA LEU A 895 26.72 -7.29 35.19
C LEU A 895 25.73 -7.47 36.34
N TYR A 896 24.98 -6.43 36.70
CA TYR A 896 23.89 -6.51 37.66
C TYR A 896 22.77 -7.41 37.14
N GLY A 897 22.44 -7.28 35.86
CA GLY A 897 21.47 -8.11 35.18
C GLY A 897 21.80 -9.61 35.19
N LEU A 898 23.09 -9.98 35.15
CA LEU A 898 23.52 -11.37 35.31
C LEU A 898 22.94 -11.98 36.60
N TYR A 899 23.02 -11.23 37.70
CA TYR A 899 22.48 -11.65 38.98
C TYR A 899 20.94 -11.66 38.99
N THR A 900 20.29 -10.64 38.43
CA THR A 900 18.84 -10.49 38.53
C THR A 900 18.05 -11.44 37.62
N TYR A 901 18.54 -11.70 36.42
CA TYR A 901 17.75 -12.34 35.34
C TYR A 901 18.22 -13.75 34.98
N ASN A 902 19.13 -14.35 35.75
CA ASN A 902 19.61 -15.72 35.52
C ASN A 902 19.64 -16.52 36.82
N ALA A 903 19.40 -17.83 36.69
CA ALA A 903 19.67 -18.78 37.76
C ALA A 903 21.18 -18.84 38.06
N GLN A 904 21.56 -18.91 39.34
CA GLN A 904 22.96 -18.87 39.76
C GLN A 904 23.36 -20.16 40.47
N ILE A 905 24.39 -20.84 39.96
CA ILE A 905 24.85 -22.12 40.52
C ILE A 905 26.34 -22.01 40.85
N SER A 906 26.69 -22.25 42.12
CA SER A 906 28.09 -22.35 42.54
C SER A 906 28.70 -23.64 42.00
N VAL A 907 29.89 -23.56 41.43
CA VAL A 907 30.66 -24.71 40.94
C VAL A 907 31.83 -24.95 41.88
N SER A 908 31.94 -26.18 42.37
CA SER A 908 32.86 -26.66 43.43
C SER A 908 32.54 -26.18 44.86
N ASP A 909 32.71 -27.08 45.82
CA ASP A 909 32.29 -26.94 47.23
C ASP A 909 33.42 -26.46 48.17
N THR A 910 34.59 -26.09 47.65
CA THR A 910 35.72 -25.62 48.50
C THR A 910 36.26 -24.26 48.04
N TRP A 911 35.48 -23.23 48.33
CA TRP A 911 35.82 -21.83 48.08
C TRP A 911 36.84 -21.30 49.08
N SER A 912 38.12 -21.59 48.81
CA SER A 912 39.24 -21.19 49.66
C SER A 912 40.33 -20.49 48.86
N SER A 913 40.97 -19.50 49.48
CA SER A 913 42.04 -18.74 48.82
C SER A 913 43.31 -19.58 48.72
N SER A 914 43.74 -19.89 47.49
CA SER A 914 45.04 -20.49 47.19
C SER A 914 45.49 -20.07 45.79
N VAL A 915 46.80 -19.87 45.63
CA VAL A 915 47.41 -19.46 44.36
C VAL A 915 47.21 -20.47 43.22
N THR A 916 46.90 -21.73 43.55
CA THR A 916 46.61 -22.83 42.60
C THR A 916 45.18 -23.37 42.72
N ASN A 917 44.27 -22.71 43.45
CA ASN A 917 42.87 -23.11 43.45
C ASN A 917 42.15 -22.56 42.22
N TYR A 918 41.95 -23.42 41.23
CA TYR A 918 41.28 -23.11 39.96
C TYR A 918 39.92 -23.80 39.82
N THR A 919 39.45 -24.46 40.87
CA THR A 919 38.31 -25.39 40.77
C THR A 919 36.97 -24.71 41.02
N THR A 920 36.95 -23.43 41.40
CA THR A 920 35.73 -22.74 41.86
C THR A 920 35.30 -21.61 40.93
N GLY A 921 34.00 -21.34 40.91
CA GLY A 921 33.39 -20.26 40.13
C GLY A 921 31.87 -20.38 40.14
N ARG A 922 31.17 -19.55 39.36
CA ARG A 922 29.69 -19.55 39.34
C ARG A 922 29.15 -19.55 37.92
N MET A 923 28.11 -20.35 37.70
CA MET A 923 27.28 -20.34 36.50
C MET A 923 26.15 -19.32 36.62
N TYR A 924 25.89 -18.60 35.53
CA TYR A 924 24.73 -17.73 35.33
C TYR A 924 23.92 -18.28 34.16
N GLY A 925 22.75 -18.82 34.47
CA GLY A 925 22.01 -19.69 33.56
C GLY A 925 22.82 -20.94 33.22
N PRO A 926 22.45 -21.66 32.15
CA PRO A 926 23.22 -22.81 31.70
C PRO A 926 24.49 -22.41 30.94
N SER A 927 24.65 -21.13 30.54
CA SER A 927 25.52 -20.71 29.43
C SER A 927 26.60 -19.67 29.77
N LEU A 928 26.84 -19.32 31.03
CA LEU A 928 27.94 -18.41 31.39
C LEU A 928 28.62 -18.81 32.69
N PHE A 929 29.87 -19.28 32.60
CA PHE A 929 30.71 -19.54 33.76
C PHE A 929 31.68 -18.39 34.04
N LEU A 930 31.70 -17.92 35.29
CA LEU A 930 32.66 -16.95 35.79
C LEU A 930 33.59 -17.61 36.82
N PRO A 931 34.88 -17.88 36.47
CA PRO A 931 35.86 -18.42 37.40
C PRO A 931 36.12 -17.53 38.62
N ALA A 932 36.39 -18.13 39.77
CA ALA A 932 36.89 -17.43 40.95
C ALA A 932 38.40 -17.09 40.79
N ALA A 933 38.73 -16.30 39.77
CA ALA A 933 40.10 -16.02 39.35
C ALA A 933 40.93 -15.22 40.36
N GLY A 934 40.33 -14.69 41.43
CA GLY A 934 41.00 -13.80 42.38
C GLY A 934 41.13 -12.37 41.85
N GLN A 935 42.11 -11.64 42.39
CA GLN A 935 42.39 -10.25 42.01
C GLN A 935 43.84 -9.88 42.34
N ARG A 936 44.33 -8.77 41.76
CA ARG A 936 45.64 -8.17 42.06
C ARG A 936 45.50 -7.04 43.06
N ASP A 937 46.23 -7.10 44.16
CA ASP A 937 46.19 -6.09 45.22
C ASP A 937 46.53 -4.68 44.69
N ARG A 938 45.78 -3.68 45.14
CA ARG A 938 45.90 -2.30 44.66
C ARG A 938 47.25 -1.63 44.94
N ASN A 939 48.01 -2.10 45.93
CA ASN A 939 49.23 -1.43 46.38
C ASN A 939 50.50 -2.02 45.75
N ASN A 940 50.50 -3.31 45.40
CA ASN A 940 51.72 -4.00 44.94
C ASN A 940 51.47 -5.06 43.86
N GLY A 941 50.23 -5.26 43.41
CA GLY A 941 49.90 -6.22 42.35
C GLY A 941 50.03 -7.70 42.74
N ALA A 942 50.22 -8.02 44.03
CA ALA A 942 50.25 -9.42 44.47
C ALA A 942 48.89 -10.09 44.24
N LEU A 943 48.90 -11.37 43.86
CA LEU A 943 47.68 -12.14 43.69
C LEU A 943 47.03 -12.44 45.05
N ILE A 944 45.73 -12.19 45.17
CA ILE A 944 44.94 -12.51 46.37
C ILE A 944 43.60 -13.16 45.99
N ARG A 945 43.07 -13.99 46.90
CA ARG A 945 41.71 -14.57 46.86
C ARG A 945 41.38 -15.45 45.64
N ARG A 946 42.38 -15.98 44.92
CA ARG A 946 42.13 -16.97 43.88
C ARG A 946 41.49 -18.22 44.50
N GLY A 947 40.40 -18.70 43.92
CA GLY A 947 39.60 -19.80 44.46
C GLY A 947 38.54 -19.38 45.49
N GLU A 948 38.63 -18.17 46.05
CA GLU A 948 37.68 -17.61 47.05
C GLU A 948 36.75 -16.56 46.44
N GLN A 949 37.23 -15.78 45.46
CA GLN A 949 36.48 -14.66 44.88
C GLN A 949 36.80 -14.50 43.38
N GLY A 950 35.77 -14.34 42.55
CA GLY A 950 35.91 -13.83 41.19
C GLY A 950 35.60 -12.34 41.14
N SER A 951 36.49 -11.51 40.60
CA SER A 951 36.28 -10.06 40.52
C SER A 951 36.34 -9.60 39.08
N TYR A 952 35.32 -8.87 38.65
CA TYR A 952 35.11 -8.51 37.25
C TYR A 952 34.82 -7.03 37.10
N TRP A 953 35.60 -6.33 36.28
CA TRP A 953 35.33 -4.92 36.02
C TRP A 953 34.07 -4.71 35.18
N SER A 954 33.31 -3.69 35.55
CA SER A 954 32.39 -3.02 34.62
C SER A 954 33.06 -1.80 33.96
N ALA A 955 32.45 -1.29 32.91
CA ALA A 955 32.83 -0.05 32.23
C ALA A 955 32.36 1.23 32.95
N ASP A 956 31.67 1.10 34.09
CA ASP A 956 31.06 2.23 34.79
C ASP A 956 31.91 2.71 35.98
N VAL A 957 31.88 4.02 36.18
CA VAL A 957 32.61 4.70 37.25
C VAL A 957 31.68 5.19 38.35
N ARG A 958 32.21 5.25 39.57
CA ARG A 958 31.56 6.01 40.64
C ARG A 958 31.95 7.48 40.51
N LEU A 959 31.06 8.39 40.92
CA LEU A 959 31.23 9.86 40.83
C LEU A 959 32.43 10.44 41.62
N ASP A 960 33.27 9.60 42.21
CA ASP A 960 34.38 9.97 43.07
C ASP A 960 35.76 9.90 42.39
N ASP A 961 35.84 9.67 41.08
CA ASP A 961 37.06 9.58 40.25
C ASP A 961 38.10 8.50 40.64
N PHE A 962 37.95 7.86 41.79
CA PHE A 962 38.88 6.86 42.32
C PHE A 962 38.37 5.42 42.21
N ASN A 963 37.04 5.24 42.20
CA ASN A 963 36.42 3.92 42.17
C ASN A 963 35.73 3.64 40.83
N ALA A 964 35.57 2.35 40.54
CA ALA A 964 34.76 1.86 39.44
C ALA A 964 33.89 0.69 39.90
N PHE A 965 32.77 0.48 39.21
CA PHE A 965 31.85 -0.60 39.51
C PHE A 965 32.41 -1.94 39.03
N CYS A 966 32.14 -2.99 39.79
CA CYS A 966 32.59 -4.34 39.52
C CYS A 966 31.58 -5.37 40.06
N LEU A 967 31.62 -6.56 39.47
CA LEU A 967 30.94 -7.75 39.96
C LEU A 967 31.91 -8.56 40.82
N SER A 968 31.51 -8.91 42.04
CA SER A 968 32.27 -9.83 42.91
C SER A 968 31.45 -11.09 43.19
N VAL A 969 31.98 -12.23 42.76
CA VAL A 969 31.38 -13.56 42.89
C VAL A 969 32.03 -14.32 44.03
N ARG A 970 31.24 -14.83 44.98
CA ARG A 970 31.66 -15.70 46.09
C ARG A 970 30.72 -16.90 46.24
N GLU A 971 31.09 -17.83 47.12
CA GLU A 971 30.37 -19.08 47.40
C GLU A 971 28.86 -18.89 47.66
N SER A 972 28.50 -18.00 48.59
CA SER A 972 27.11 -17.80 49.03
C SER A 972 26.54 -16.43 48.68
N THR A 973 27.33 -15.55 48.07
CA THR A 973 26.92 -14.15 47.82
C THR A 973 27.54 -13.63 46.53
N VAL A 974 26.72 -12.96 45.72
CA VAL A 974 27.16 -12.19 44.56
C VAL A 974 26.90 -10.72 44.83
N TYR A 975 27.95 -9.90 44.73
CA TYR A 975 27.85 -8.45 44.83
C TYR A 975 27.82 -7.88 43.41
N ALA A 976 26.62 -7.77 42.85
CA ALA A 976 26.41 -7.52 41.42
C ALA A 976 26.53 -6.05 40.99
N TYR A 977 26.74 -5.13 41.94
CA TYR A 977 26.92 -3.70 41.68
C TYR A 977 27.73 -3.04 42.81
N THR A 978 28.89 -3.62 43.13
CA THR A 978 29.82 -3.06 44.14
C THR A 978 30.89 -2.22 43.45
N TYR A 979 31.69 -1.49 44.20
CA TYR A 979 32.76 -0.65 43.66
C TYR A 979 34.07 -0.85 44.39
N GLN A 980 35.17 -0.75 43.64
CA GLN A 980 36.52 -0.89 44.15
C GLN A 980 37.46 0.15 43.53
N PRO A 981 38.58 0.46 44.20
CA PRO A 981 39.61 1.33 43.64
C PRO A 981 40.10 0.84 42.28
N ARG A 982 40.22 1.76 41.32
CA ARG A 982 40.62 1.47 39.93
C ARG A 982 42.03 0.85 39.79
N SER A 983 42.85 0.94 40.84
CA SER A 983 44.21 0.36 40.91
C SER A 983 44.24 -1.14 41.25
N PHE A 984 43.12 -1.75 41.64
CA PHE A 984 43.02 -3.21 41.67
C PHE A 984 43.10 -3.79 40.26
N GLY A 985 43.65 -4.99 40.14
CA GLY A 985 43.62 -5.75 38.87
C GLY A 985 42.54 -6.81 38.91
N PHE A 986 41.48 -6.65 38.11
CA PHE A 986 40.37 -7.60 38.01
C PHE A 986 40.30 -8.22 36.62
N SER A 987 39.61 -9.36 36.54
CA SER A 987 39.33 -10.02 35.28
C SER A 987 38.33 -9.21 34.46
N ILE A 988 38.35 -9.43 33.15
CA ILE A 988 37.37 -8.86 32.22
C ILE A 988 36.69 -10.02 31.49
N ARG A 989 35.36 -10.03 31.52
CA ARG A 989 34.54 -10.94 30.73
C ARG A 989 33.80 -10.09 29.69
N CYS A 990 34.33 -10.05 28.47
CA CYS A 990 33.80 -9.18 27.44
C CYS A 990 32.40 -9.60 26.99
N ILE A 991 31.55 -8.61 26.68
CA ILE A 991 30.18 -8.78 26.18
C ILE A 991 30.09 -8.28 24.73
N ALA A 992 29.24 -8.89 23.91
CA ALA A 992 28.96 -8.42 22.55
C ALA A 992 28.41 -6.98 22.57
N GLN A 993 28.81 -6.17 21.59
CA GLN A 993 28.49 -4.74 21.54
C GLN A 993 26.99 -4.45 21.58
#